data_AF-A0A7S2K232-F1
#
_entry.id   AF-A0A7S2K232-F1
#
_cell.length_a   1.000
_cell.length_b   1.000
_cell.length_c   1.000
_cell.angle_alpha   90.00
_cell.angle_beta   90.00
_cell.angle_gamma   90.00
#
_symmetry.space_group_name_H-M   'P 1'
#
loop_
_entity.id
_entity.type
_entity.pdbx_description
1 polymer ?
#
loop_
_entity_poly.entity_id
_entity_poly.type
_entity_poly.pdbx_seq_one_letter_code
_entity_poly.pdbx_strand_id
1 'polypeptide(L)'
;MTRYNAVFLTVLLGHSANIVDSFLSPASPPSTEMYMYKPDCSSCSGGLKRSRQENSFERKGVKLQAYGSDDNDDDEDMSGVLNDRDWRAFRAKLVMSETDNERDPERLAFEALDPDIWAYDTGKVIEKGAIILGGAEQDFGFGLRQQYFHKAVMLVLDHEPNKFTRGIILNRPSSKVLLDEDEKGNISQWRVWFGGDVQGFESMTPEIVCIHSLQKEEVIAKSATVMKDIQWTTFDNAKSLVADGYAKPSDFWAFCGYAGWGPNQLADELDRKSWYMVATDSNTLLQEMQRQAFVQDVRTAGLDTWTNLMEMIGKEEIASKTFDSFDDLMLKEWARENLLSDVEKSSYDSKIRSTFAPSTQELNHKDPIDRVIEQAQATARGDYLGPGTLVRASSAERSPFLLSKQEFHKSIILIISDDENLTAGVILNRPATKGVDLHIADKKEGTKRIVTIPLRYGGEYTVRGQNPLLWLHCNKNLRDSGVGTPMCVSRGGIWSCRPEEVSNCIAQGLAKPEDFMAVSGISVWTKGEKGLARGIEGEVRVGNFEIVPQRKSQKVYDTLLSQEVLSETNIASNLKISNEAWEIGVEEKNSQEQESQYGNFVLDQDGDEYQEDDSRVFKSKVKLSELSDDALKSWIAAFLLGQPSLE
;
A
#
# COMPACT_ATOMS: atom_id res chain seq x y z
N MET A 1 -2.86 11.12 1.39
CA MET A 1 -1.40 11.21 1.19
C MET A 1 -0.92 11.63 -0.21
N THR A 2 -1.76 12.18 -1.10
CA THR A 2 -1.34 12.63 -2.44
C THR A 2 -0.98 14.13 -2.52
N ARG A 3 -0.73 14.79 -1.37
CA ARG A 3 -0.40 16.24 -1.35
C ARG A 3 0.71 16.72 -0.43
N TYR A 4 1.30 15.87 0.41
CA TYR A 4 2.51 16.27 1.13
C TYR A 4 3.81 15.98 0.37
N ASN A 5 3.75 15.33 -0.81
CA ASN A 5 4.91 15.14 -1.71
C ASN A 5 5.10 16.27 -2.75
N ALA A 6 4.33 17.35 -2.72
CA ALA A 6 4.42 18.43 -3.72
C ALA A 6 5.10 19.72 -3.22
N VAL A 7 5.62 19.77 -1.98
CA VAL A 7 6.32 20.97 -1.46
C VAL A 7 7.80 20.71 -1.16
N PHE A 8 8.27 19.46 -1.22
CA PHE A 8 9.69 19.13 -0.98
C PHE A 8 10.55 18.98 -2.25
N LEU A 9 10.03 19.36 -3.43
CA LEU A 9 10.78 19.31 -4.69
C LEU A 9 10.96 20.67 -5.39
N THR A 10 10.95 21.79 -4.64
CA THR A 10 11.08 23.14 -5.23
C THR A 10 12.35 23.89 -4.79
N VAL A 11 13.29 23.25 -4.08
CA VAL A 11 14.56 23.92 -3.69
C VAL A 11 15.81 23.31 -4.36
N LEU A 12 15.66 22.34 -5.26
CA LEU A 12 16.79 21.79 -6.05
C LEU A 12 16.52 21.72 -7.56
N LEU A 13 15.92 22.77 -8.13
CA LEU A 13 15.77 22.90 -9.59
C LEU A 13 16.39 24.21 -10.10
N GLY A 14 17.72 24.24 -10.08
CA GLY A 14 18.50 25.06 -11.00
C GLY A 14 18.93 24.21 -12.19
N HIS A 15 18.14 24.22 -13.27
CA HIS A 15 18.40 23.64 -14.59
C HIS A 15 18.36 22.10 -14.73
N SER A 16 17.20 21.54 -15.14
CA SER A 16 17.04 20.41 -16.12
C SER A 16 15.71 19.64 -16.01
N ALA A 17 14.56 20.32 -15.91
CA ALA A 17 13.22 19.72 -15.82
C ALA A 17 12.49 19.55 -17.19
N ASN A 18 13.17 19.14 -18.27
CA ASN A 18 12.60 19.30 -19.63
C ASN A 18 12.39 18.05 -20.49
N ILE A 19 12.60 16.82 -20.01
CA ILE A 19 12.47 15.63 -20.90
C ILE A 19 11.24 14.76 -20.56
N VAL A 20 10.94 14.47 -19.29
CA VAL A 20 9.84 13.54 -18.92
C VAL A 20 8.46 14.23 -18.89
N ASP A 21 8.38 15.48 -18.44
CA ASP A 21 7.11 16.25 -18.36
C ASP A 21 6.57 16.72 -19.72
N SER A 22 7.37 16.59 -20.78
CA SER A 22 7.00 17.09 -22.12
C SER A 22 6.20 16.09 -22.97
N PHE A 23 6.19 14.79 -22.64
CA PHE A 23 5.58 13.75 -23.49
C PHE A 23 4.55 12.82 -22.82
N LEU A 24 4.56 12.66 -21.50
CA LEU A 24 3.69 11.71 -20.79
C LEU A 24 2.76 12.42 -19.79
N SER A 25 1.55 11.90 -19.65
CA SER A 25 0.59 12.28 -18.59
C SER A 25 0.24 11.04 -17.76
N PRO A 26 0.04 11.17 -16.44
CA PRO A 26 -0.67 10.14 -15.68
C PRO A 26 -2.01 9.84 -16.37
N ALA A 27 -2.32 8.57 -16.63
CA ALA A 27 -3.63 8.20 -17.15
C ALA A 27 -4.69 8.63 -16.14
N SER A 28 -5.75 9.30 -16.59
CA SER A 28 -6.93 9.46 -15.74
C SER A 28 -7.53 8.08 -15.47
N PRO A 29 -7.78 7.69 -14.21
CA PRO A 29 -8.39 6.40 -13.92
C PRO A 29 -9.76 6.30 -14.61
N PRO A 30 -10.17 5.12 -15.12
CA PRO A 30 -11.53 4.92 -15.57
C PRO A 30 -12.44 5.06 -14.34
N SER A 31 -13.13 6.20 -14.23
CA SER A 31 -14.19 6.48 -13.26
C SER A 31 -13.98 5.91 -11.84
N THR A 32 -13.05 6.51 -11.09
CA THR A 32 -13.18 6.58 -9.63
C THR A 32 -12.72 7.97 -9.21
N GLU A 33 -13.63 8.94 -9.25
CA GLU A 33 -13.45 10.20 -8.53
C GLU A 33 -13.52 9.91 -7.03
N MET A 34 -12.39 9.53 -6.43
CA MET A 34 -12.20 9.80 -5.02
C MET A 34 -11.68 11.23 -4.91
N TYR A 35 -12.61 12.17 -4.75
CA TYR A 35 -12.36 13.60 -4.64
C TYR A 35 -11.33 13.91 -3.53
N MET A 36 -10.09 14.22 -3.91
CA MET A 36 -9.22 15.10 -3.11
C MET A 36 -9.23 16.50 -3.75
N TYR A 37 -10.05 17.40 -3.23
CA TYR A 37 -10.18 18.77 -3.72
C TYR A 37 -8.99 19.66 -3.30
N LYS A 38 -8.36 20.38 -4.25
CA LYS A 38 -7.29 21.40 -4.05
C LYS A 38 -7.97 22.75 -4.07
N PRO A 39 -7.93 23.58 -3.01
CA PRO A 39 -8.27 24.98 -3.16
C PRO A 39 -7.05 25.73 -3.71
N ASP A 40 -7.18 26.22 -4.93
CA ASP A 40 -6.31 27.28 -5.45
C ASP A 40 -6.55 28.56 -4.65
N CYS A 41 -5.46 29.24 -4.28
CA CYS A 41 -5.49 30.55 -3.65
C CYS A 41 -4.83 31.55 -4.59
N SER A 42 -5.62 32.40 -5.25
CA SER A 42 -5.17 33.74 -5.67
C SER A 42 -6.33 34.67 -6.07
N SER A 43 -6.32 35.84 -5.42
CA SER A 43 -6.78 37.17 -5.86
C SER A 43 -8.28 37.56 -5.83
N CYS A 44 -8.54 38.46 -4.88
CA CYS A 44 -9.05 39.83 -5.05
C CYS A 44 -10.55 40.12 -5.36
N SER A 45 -11.17 40.71 -4.32
CA SER A 45 -11.97 41.95 -4.31
C SER A 45 -13.28 42.07 -5.11
N GLY A 46 -14.38 42.25 -4.39
CA GLY A 46 -15.61 42.84 -4.90
C GLY A 46 -16.73 42.83 -3.85
N GLY A 47 -16.90 43.92 -3.12
CA GLY A 47 -17.91 44.03 -2.08
C GLY A 47 -19.33 44.27 -2.60
N LEU A 48 -20.34 43.94 -1.80
CA LEU A 48 -21.63 44.65 -1.79
C LEU A 48 -22.38 44.42 -0.47
N LYS A 49 -23.00 45.51 0.00
CA LYS A 49 -23.61 45.74 1.31
C LYS A 49 -25.11 45.36 1.36
N ARG A 50 -25.58 45.18 2.61
CA ARG A 50 -26.96 45.33 3.17
C ARG A 50 -27.92 44.16 2.93
N SER A 51 -28.84 43.79 3.83
CA SER A 51 -29.39 44.44 5.04
C SER A 51 -29.99 43.43 6.04
N ARG A 52 -30.00 43.88 7.30
CA ARG A 52 -30.57 43.33 8.53
C ARG A 52 -32.11 43.20 8.49
N GLN A 53 -32.64 42.11 9.05
CA GLN A 53 -33.97 42.11 9.70
C GLN A 53 -33.99 41.06 10.82
N GLU A 54 -34.17 41.56 12.05
CA GLU A 54 -34.44 40.80 13.26
C GLU A 54 -35.91 40.37 13.29
N ASN A 55 -36.21 39.20 13.85
CA ASN A 55 -37.45 38.97 14.60
C ASN A 55 -37.28 37.80 15.58
N SER A 56 -37.47 38.12 16.85
CA SER A 56 -37.63 37.24 18.02
C SER A 56 -39.00 36.56 18.02
N PHE A 57 -39.13 35.34 18.57
CA PHE A 57 -40.23 34.99 19.49
C PHE A 57 -39.99 33.66 20.26
N GLU A 58 -40.19 33.80 21.57
CA GLU A 58 -40.36 32.90 22.74
C GLU A 58 -40.48 31.37 22.61
N ARG A 59 -39.85 30.67 23.57
CA ARG A 59 -40.22 29.30 24.02
C ARG A 59 -40.82 29.35 25.42
N LYS A 60 -41.99 28.70 25.58
CA LYS A 60 -42.72 28.52 26.85
C LYS A 60 -42.03 27.50 27.75
N GLY A 61 -41.88 27.83 29.03
CA GLY A 61 -41.47 26.94 30.10
C GLY A 61 -42.63 26.13 30.67
N VAL A 62 -42.30 24.95 31.21
CA VAL A 62 -43.18 24.13 32.06
C VAL A 62 -42.60 24.14 33.48
N LYS A 63 -43.42 24.58 34.44
CA LYS A 63 -43.15 24.57 35.88
C LYS A 63 -43.46 23.18 36.46
N LEU A 64 -42.59 22.67 37.33
CA LEU A 64 -42.94 21.70 38.35
C LEU A 64 -42.52 22.20 39.73
N GLN A 65 -43.37 21.92 40.70
CA GLN A 65 -43.56 22.57 41.99
C GLN A 65 -42.63 22.00 43.07
N ALA A 66 -42.17 22.88 43.96
CA ALA A 66 -41.41 22.53 45.15
C ALA A 66 -42.31 21.99 46.29
N TYR A 67 -41.79 21.01 47.02
CA TYR A 67 -42.09 20.75 48.43
C TYR A 67 -40.76 20.81 49.18
N GLY A 68 -40.68 21.68 50.19
CA GLY A 68 -39.50 21.84 51.03
C GLY A 68 -39.64 21.11 52.36
N SER A 69 -38.50 20.79 52.96
CA SER A 69 -38.29 20.79 54.41
C SER A 69 -36.78 20.84 54.69
N ASP A 70 -36.45 21.75 55.61
CA ASP A 70 -35.15 22.07 56.22
C ASP A 70 -34.27 20.86 56.58
N ASP A 71 -32.95 20.94 56.36
CA ASP A 71 -31.97 21.34 57.37
C ASP A 71 -30.54 21.26 56.79
N ASN A 72 -29.66 22.06 57.40
CA ASN A 72 -28.23 22.29 57.15
C ASN A 72 -27.42 21.16 56.51
N ASP A 73 -26.49 21.50 55.60
CA ASP A 73 -25.06 21.14 55.70
C ASP A 73 -24.27 21.75 54.51
N ASP A 74 -23.25 22.52 54.89
CA ASP A 74 -22.00 22.84 54.17
C ASP A 74 -22.02 22.97 52.63
N ASP A 75 -22.08 24.22 52.15
CA ASP A 75 -21.60 24.59 50.81
C ASP A 75 -20.06 24.44 50.76
N GLU A 76 -19.58 23.19 50.67
CA GLU A 76 -18.23 22.93 50.15
C GLU A 76 -18.21 23.25 48.66
N ASP A 77 -17.46 24.30 48.33
CA ASP A 77 -17.09 24.72 47.00
C ASP A 77 -16.37 23.58 46.24
N MET A 78 -17.15 22.72 45.58
CA MET A 78 -16.70 21.66 44.67
C MET A 78 -16.18 22.22 43.32
N SER A 79 -15.59 23.42 43.31
CA SER A 79 -14.83 23.94 42.16
C SER A 79 -13.33 23.65 42.26
N GLY A 80 -12.87 23.03 43.36
CA GLY A 80 -11.54 22.48 43.51
C GLY A 80 -11.52 20.97 43.33
N VAL A 81 -10.63 20.46 42.47
CA VAL A 81 -10.30 19.03 42.26
C VAL A 81 -11.18 18.27 41.24
N LEU A 82 -11.33 18.82 40.04
CA LEU A 82 -11.35 17.99 38.83
C LEU A 82 -10.16 18.39 37.98
N ASN A 83 -9.03 17.74 38.23
CA ASN A 83 -7.90 17.83 37.32
C ASN A 83 -8.35 17.23 35.98
N ASP A 84 -7.88 17.77 34.85
CA ASP A 84 -8.19 17.30 33.48
C ASP A 84 -7.83 15.80 33.24
N ARG A 85 -7.26 15.14 34.26
CA ARG A 85 -6.75 13.77 34.29
C ARG A 85 -7.73 12.77 34.89
N ASP A 86 -8.70 13.20 35.70
CA ASP A 86 -9.70 12.31 36.33
C ASP A 86 -10.99 12.20 35.50
N TRP A 87 -11.22 13.13 34.58
CA TRP A 87 -12.45 13.10 33.79
C TRP A 87 -12.52 11.88 32.85
N ARG A 88 -11.39 11.36 32.33
CA ARG A 88 -11.37 10.15 31.47
C ARG A 88 -11.88 8.92 32.23
N ALA A 89 -11.37 8.71 33.45
CA ALA A 89 -11.80 7.64 34.33
C ALA A 89 -13.26 7.84 34.77
N PHE A 90 -13.67 9.09 35.01
CA PHE A 90 -15.07 9.42 35.29
C PHE A 90 -16.00 9.10 34.10
N ARG A 91 -15.63 9.48 32.86
CA ARG A 91 -16.39 9.12 31.65
C ARG A 91 -16.47 7.60 31.48
N ALA A 92 -15.37 6.88 31.73
CA ALA A 92 -15.36 5.41 31.65
C ALA A 92 -16.39 4.79 32.61
N LYS A 93 -16.44 5.25 33.87
CA LYS A 93 -17.44 4.79 34.85
C LYS A 93 -18.87 5.04 34.40
N LEU A 94 -19.15 6.20 33.81
CA LEU A 94 -20.48 6.53 33.27
C LEU A 94 -20.86 5.58 32.13
N VAL A 95 -19.97 5.41 31.14
CA VAL A 95 -20.22 4.52 29.98
C VAL A 95 -20.46 3.07 30.44
N MET A 96 -19.64 2.57 31.37
CA MET A 96 -19.82 1.22 31.92
C MET A 96 -21.19 1.07 32.60
N SER A 97 -21.60 2.05 33.41
CA SER A 97 -22.91 2.02 34.08
C SER A 97 -24.11 2.09 33.12
N GLU A 98 -23.96 2.69 31.95
CA GLU A 98 -24.98 2.68 30.90
C GLU A 98 -25.01 1.33 30.16
N THR A 99 -23.83 0.76 29.87
CA THR A 99 -23.72 -0.50 29.12
C THR A 99 -24.18 -1.72 29.92
N ASP A 100 -24.00 -1.71 31.23
CA ASP A 100 -24.47 -2.77 32.15
C ASP A 100 -26.00 -2.83 32.24
N ASN A 101 -26.71 -1.72 31.98
CA ASN A 101 -28.17 -1.70 31.96
C ASN A 101 -28.78 -2.33 30.69
N GLU A 102 -27.98 -2.58 29.64
CA GLU A 102 -28.43 -3.09 28.34
C GLU A 102 -28.00 -4.54 28.04
N ARG A 103 -27.17 -5.18 28.89
CA ARG A 103 -26.64 -6.54 28.65
C ARG A 103 -27.34 -7.63 29.47
N ASP A 104 -27.41 -8.82 28.87
CA ASP A 104 -28.02 -10.04 29.44
C ASP A 104 -27.27 -10.51 30.72
N PRO A 105 -27.94 -10.69 31.86
CA PRO A 105 -27.32 -11.10 33.13
C PRO A 105 -26.55 -12.44 33.08
N GLU A 106 -26.78 -13.31 32.08
CA GLU A 106 -25.99 -14.55 31.93
C GLU A 106 -24.59 -14.34 31.31
N ARG A 107 -24.29 -13.16 30.73
CA ARG A 107 -22.94 -12.80 30.23
C ARG A 107 -22.02 -12.21 31.31
N LEU A 108 -22.47 -12.09 32.57
CA LEU A 108 -21.74 -11.49 33.70
C LEU A 108 -20.57 -12.35 34.25
N ALA A 109 -20.07 -13.32 33.48
CA ALA A 109 -18.88 -14.10 33.84
C ALA A 109 -17.57 -13.53 33.25
N PHE A 110 -17.58 -12.30 32.73
CA PHE A 110 -16.36 -11.54 32.50
C PHE A 110 -16.04 -10.80 33.80
N GLU A 111 -14.91 -11.17 34.43
CA GLU A 111 -14.41 -10.56 35.65
C GLU A 111 -14.51 -9.03 35.55
N ALA A 112 -15.05 -8.38 36.59
CA ALA A 112 -15.03 -6.94 36.70
C ALA A 112 -13.60 -6.48 36.42
N LEU A 113 -13.40 -5.78 35.29
CA LEU A 113 -12.10 -5.25 34.93
C LEU A 113 -11.57 -4.49 36.15
N ASP A 114 -10.30 -4.71 36.47
CA ASP A 114 -9.59 -3.86 37.43
C ASP A 114 -9.97 -2.40 37.12
N PRO A 115 -10.38 -1.56 38.09
CA PRO A 115 -10.71 -0.16 37.83
C PRO A 115 -9.63 0.62 37.06
N ASP A 116 -8.41 0.08 37.01
CA ASP A 116 -7.26 0.58 36.25
C ASP A 116 -7.02 -0.11 34.88
N ILE A 117 -7.96 -0.88 34.32
CA ILE A 117 -7.90 -1.45 32.96
C ILE A 117 -9.24 -1.25 32.26
N TRP A 118 -9.33 -0.34 31.30
CA TRP A 118 -10.57 -0.09 30.56
C TRP A 118 -10.33 0.47 29.17
N ALA A 119 -11.26 0.19 28.26
CA ALA A 119 -11.36 0.88 26.99
C ALA A 119 -12.83 1.00 26.56
N TYR A 120 -13.20 2.09 25.89
CA TYR A 120 -14.53 2.24 25.33
C TYR A 120 -14.51 3.10 24.04
N ASP A 121 -15.49 2.86 23.16
CA ASP A 121 -15.68 3.60 21.90
C ASP A 121 -16.15 5.02 22.20
N THR A 122 -15.39 6.04 21.76
CA THR A 122 -15.74 7.45 21.97
C THR A 122 -16.53 8.05 20.80
N GLY A 123 -16.89 7.24 19.81
CA GLY A 123 -17.54 7.66 18.57
C GLY A 123 -16.62 8.53 17.74
N LYS A 124 -16.86 9.85 17.76
CA LYS A 124 -16.14 10.84 16.92
C LYS A 124 -15.31 11.84 17.71
N VAL A 125 -15.13 11.60 19.01
CA VAL A 125 -14.34 12.49 19.86
C VAL A 125 -12.85 12.26 19.58
N ILE A 126 -12.22 13.25 18.94
CA ILE A 126 -10.78 13.28 18.71
C ILE A 126 -10.15 14.14 19.80
N GLU A 127 -9.24 13.54 20.56
CA GLU A 127 -8.55 14.20 21.66
C GLU A 127 -7.16 13.59 21.84
N LYS A 128 -6.25 14.38 22.39
CA LYS A 128 -4.91 13.90 22.76
C LYS A 128 -5.02 12.77 23.79
N GLY A 129 -4.25 11.71 23.59
CA GLY A 129 -4.31 10.49 24.39
C GLY A 129 -5.45 9.53 24.02
N ALA A 130 -6.28 9.85 23.02
CA ALA A 130 -7.19 8.87 22.43
C ALA A 130 -6.43 7.87 21.54
N ILE A 131 -7.04 6.71 21.34
CA ILE A 131 -6.58 5.65 20.47
C ILE A 131 -7.43 5.62 19.20
N ILE A 132 -6.77 5.42 18.07
CA ILE A 132 -7.38 5.20 16.77
C ILE A 132 -7.14 3.73 16.43
N LEU A 133 -8.21 2.96 16.25
CA LEU A 133 -8.15 1.57 15.78
C LEU A 133 -8.48 1.52 14.29
N GLY A 134 -7.66 0.80 13.50
CA GLY A 134 -7.91 0.53 12.09
C GLY A 134 -9.28 -0.10 11.85
N GLY A 135 -10.11 0.52 11.01
CA GLY A 135 -11.39 -0.05 10.60
C GLY A 135 -11.18 -1.24 9.66
N ALA A 136 -11.85 -2.36 9.94
CA ALA A 136 -11.71 -3.61 9.18
C ALA A 136 -12.87 -3.87 8.19
N GLU A 137 -13.84 -2.95 8.09
CA GLU A 137 -15.07 -3.10 7.30
C GLU A 137 -15.12 -2.13 6.10
N GLN A 138 -13.98 -1.69 5.57
CA GLN A 138 -13.93 -0.69 4.51
C GLN A 138 -14.06 -1.31 3.13
N ASP A 139 -14.81 -0.66 2.23
CA ASP A 139 -14.94 -1.08 0.82
C ASP A 139 -13.57 -1.17 0.15
N PHE A 140 -12.70 -0.18 0.41
CA PHE A 140 -11.30 -0.16 -0.03
C PHE A 140 -10.40 -0.45 1.17
N GLY A 141 -10.15 -1.73 1.44
CA GLY A 141 -9.21 -2.18 2.48
C GLY A 141 -7.77 -1.73 2.23
N PHE A 142 -6.91 -1.94 3.23
CA PHE A 142 -5.49 -1.56 3.20
C PHE A 142 -4.57 -2.64 2.60
N GLY A 143 -5.10 -3.81 2.21
CA GLY A 143 -4.30 -4.94 1.74
C GLY A 143 -3.50 -4.66 0.46
N LEU A 144 -4.03 -3.82 -0.45
CA LEU A 144 -3.33 -3.44 -1.67
C LEU A 144 -2.39 -2.25 -1.50
N ARG A 145 -2.69 -1.34 -0.56
CA ARG A 145 -1.96 -0.09 -0.35
C ARG A 145 -2.00 0.30 1.12
N GLN A 146 -0.86 0.77 1.62
CA GLN A 146 -0.73 1.24 3.00
C GLN A 146 -1.08 0.13 4.01
N GLN A 147 -0.60 -1.09 3.76
CA GLN A 147 -0.88 -2.29 4.56
C GLN A 147 -0.64 -2.05 6.05
N TYR A 148 0.35 -1.21 6.40
CA TYR A 148 0.67 -0.84 7.77
C TYR A 148 -0.49 -0.22 8.56
N PHE A 149 -1.47 0.40 7.90
CA PHE A 149 -2.68 0.94 8.54
C PHE A 149 -3.76 -0.11 8.83
N HIS A 150 -3.69 -1.28 8.18
CA HIS A 150 -4.62 -2.37 8.44
C HIS A 150 -4.58 -2.79 9.91
N LYS A 151 -5.70 -2.71 10.64
CA LYS A 151 -5.73 -3.02 12.08
C LYS A 151 -4.62 -2.32 12.89
N ALA A 152 -4.27 -1.08 12.51
CA ALA A 152 -3.33 -0.28 13.28
C ALA A 152 -3.96 0.16 14.61
N VAL A 153 -3.14 0.22 15.66
CA VAL A 153 -3.48 0.82 16.95
C VAL A 153 -2.62 2.06 17.09
N MET A 154 -3.23 3.26 17.04
CA MET A 154 -2.49 4.51 17.01
C MET A 154 -2.84 5.39 18.21
N LEU A 155 -1.82 5.94 18.87
CA LEU A 155 -2.01 6.91 19.95
C LEU A 155 -1.96 8.34 19.40
N VAL A 156 -2.97 9.15 19.70
CA VAL A 156 -2.98 10.58 19.36
C VAL A 156 -2.01 11.32 20.29
N LEU A 157 -0.85 11.70 19.77
CA LEU A 157 0.16 12.46 20.50
C LEU A 157 -0.20 13.94 20.62
N ASP A 158 -0.83 14.47 19.57
CA ASP A 158 -1.29 15.86 19.52
C ASP A 158 -2.49 16.02 18.59
N HIS A 159 -3.39 16.94 18.95
CA HIS A 159 -4.57 17.24 18.17
C HIS A 159 -4.91 18.72 18.26
N GLU A 160 -4.71 19.43 17.15
CA GLU A 160 -5.19 20.78 16.96
C GLU A 160 -6.28 20.77 15.87
N PRO A 161 -7.58 20.89 16.22
CA PRO A 161 -8.71 20.66 15.30
C PRO A 161 -8.61 21.36 13.94
N ASN A 162 -8.08 22.59 13.93
CA ASN A 162 -8.00 23.43 12.74
C ASN A 162 -6.61 23.42 12.06
N LYS A 163 -5.68 22.57 12.51
CA LYS A 163 -4.32 22.54 11.98
C LYS A 163 -3.87 21.13 11.61
N PHE A 164 -3.75 20.26 12.60
CA PHE A 164 -3.08 18.98 12.42
C PHE A 164 -3.40 18.02 13.55
N THR A 165 -3.54 16.75 13.22
CA THR A 165 -3.55 15.65 14.20
C THR A 165 -2.33 14.78 13.98
N ARG A 166 -1.58 14.53 15.06
CA ARG A 166 -0.41 13.68 15.06
C ARG A 166 -0.71 12.40 15.85
N GLY A 167 -0.64 11.27 15.17
CA GLY A 167 -0.75 9.94 15.78
C GLY A 167 0.53 9.13 15.63
N ILE A 168 0.65 8.06 16.41
CA ILE A 168 1.79 7.14 16.33
C ILE A 168 1.31 5.70 16.44
N ILE A 169 1.74 4.84 15.51
CA ILE A 169 1.37 3.43 15.48
C ILE A 169 2.10 2.68 16.61
N LEU A 170 1.33 2.09 17.51
CA LEU A 170 1.81 1.36 18.67
C LEU A 170 1.98 -0.13 18.41
N ASN A 171 1.33 -0.72 17.41
CA ASN A 171 1.34 -2.18 17.22
C ASN A 171 2.15 -2.66 16.02
N ARG A 172 3.26 -1.98 15.74
CA ARG A 172 4.23 -2.37 14.70
C ARG A 172 5.65 -2.43 15.25
N PRO A 173 5.91 -3.33 16.21
CA PRO A 173 7.26 -3.57 16.68
C PRO A 173 8.13 -4.08 15.54
N SER A 174 9.37 -3.59 15.46
CA SER A 174 10.35 -4.05 14.48
C SER A 174 11.54 -4.70 15.18
N SER A 175 12.32 -5.48 14.46
CA SER A 175 13.61 -6.01 14.95
C SER A 175 14.78 -5.13 14.54
N LYS A 176 14.51 -3.96 13.95
CA LYS A 176 15.51 -2.95 13.63
C LYS A 176 16.02 -2.27 14.89
N VAL A 177 17.31 -1.99 14.90
CA VAL A 177 18.02 -1.33 15.99
C VAL A 177 18.74 -0.10 15.43
N LEU A 178 18.63 1.02 16.12
CA LEU A 178 19.47 2.18 15.91
C LEU A 178 20.65 2.13 16.89
N LEU A 179 21.84 2.34 16.35
CA LEU A 179 23.07 2.51 17.12
C LEU A 179 23.31 4.00 17.30
N ASP A 180 23.51 4.41 18.55
CA ASP A 180 23.81 5.79 18.92
C ASP A 180 25.15 5.81 19.66
N GLU A 181 26.11 6.58 19.16
CA GLU A 181 27.45 6.70 19.74
C GLU A 181 27.58 8.06 20.43
N ASP A 182 27.90 8.06 21.72
CA ASP A 182 28.10 9.29 22.49
C ASP A 182 29.48 9.94 22.20
N GLU A 183 29.70 11.15 22.73
CA GLU A 183 30.99 11.86 22.58
C GLU A 183 32.21 11.12 23.14
N LYS A 184 31.98 10.09 23.98
CA LYS A 184 33.01 9.26 24.61
C LYS A 184 33.22 7.94 23.88
N GLY A 185 32.49 7.68 22.79
CA GLY A 185 32.55 6.45 22.00
C GLY A 185 31.76 5.28 22.59
N ASN A 186 30.87 5.50 23.56
CA ASN A 186 29.97 4.46 24.06
C ASN A 186 28.79 4.30 23.10
N ILE A 187 28.53 3.05 22.69
CA ILE A 187 27.44 2.74 21.77
C ILE A 187 26.22 2.26 22.57
N SER A 188 25.11 2.99 22.42
CA SER A 188 23.79 2.62 22.90
C SER A 188 22.96 2.01 21.78
N GLN A 189 22.17 0.98 22.10
CA GLN A 189 21.29 0.31 21.16
C GLN A 189 19.83 0.64 21.48
N TRP A 190 19.09 1.07 20.46
CA TRP A 190 17.69 1.46 20.57
C TRP A 190 16.87 0.60 19.63
N ARG A 191 15.98 -0.24 20.17
CA ARG A 191 15.00 -0.95 19.35
C ARG A 191 13.99 0.06 18.82
N VAL A 192 13.73 0.02 17.52
CA VAL A 192 12.84 0.99 16.86
C VAL A 192 11.59 0.32 16.33
N TRP A 193 10.45 0.93 16.57
CA TRP A 193 9.14 0.49 16.10
C TRP A 193 8.73 1.33 14.89
N PHE A 194 7.83 0.83 14.06
CA PHE A 194 7.27 1.64 12.99
C PHE A 194 6.16 2.52 13.56
N GLY A 195 6.41 3.83 13.65
CA GLY A 195 5.46 4.80 14.19
C GLY A 195 4.53 5.40 13.14
N GLY A 196 4.89 5.32 11.86
CA GLY A 196 4.05 5.76 10.75
C GLY A 196 4.84 6.05 9.48
N ASP A 197 4.10 6.44 8.45
CA ASP A 197 4.62 6.68 7.09
C ASP A 197 5.23 8.07 6.91
N VAL A 198 4.74 9.07 7.64
CA VAL A 198 5.34 10.41 7.62
C VAL A 198 6.66 10.38 8.36
N GLN A 199 7.75 10.75 7.68
CA GLN A 199 9.11 10.70 8.22
C GLN A 199 9.49 9.31 8.77
N GLY A 200 8.95 8.24 8.17
CA GLY A 200 9.23 6.85 8.51
C GLY A 200 10.58 6.33 7.98
N PHE A 201 10.74 5.00 7.96
CA PHE A 201 12.01 4.34 7.63
C PHE A 201 12.60 4.68 6.25
N GLU A 202 11.74 4.95 5.27
CA GLU A 202 12.16 5.26 3.89
C GLU A 202 12.38 6.77 3.65
N SER A 203 12.16 7.61 4.68
CA SER A 203 12.36 9.05 4.59
C SER A 203 13.84 9.41 4.51
N MET A 204 14.18 10.43 3.72
CA MET A 204 15.51 11.06 3.75
C MET A 204 15.79 11.76 5.08
N THR A 205 14.73 12.16 5.78
CA THR A 205 14.79 12.79 7.10
C THR A 205 13.87 12.00 8.02
N PRO A 206 14.28 10.81 8.49
CA PRO A 206 13.47 10.03 9.41
C PRO A 206 13.41 10.74 10.77
N GLU A 207 12.25 10.72 11.41
CA GLU A 207 12.06 11.25 12.75
C GLU A 207 11.86 10.10 13.73
N ILE A 208 12.59 10.15 14.84
CA ILE A 208 12.42 9.19 15.94
C ILE A 208 11.71 9.89 17.11
N VAL A 209 10.55 9.34 17.47
CA VAL A 209 9.73 9.76 18.60
C VAL A 209 9.90 8.74 19.73
N CYS A 210 10.16 9.20 20.95
CA CYS A 210 10.37 8.34 22.11
C CYS A 210 9.22 8.48 23.10
N ILE A 211 8.49 7.39 23.38
CA ILE A 211 7.48 7.32 24.44
C ILE A 211 8.12 6.73 25.70
N HIS A 212 7.75 7.23 26.88
CA HIS A 212 8.17 6.69 28.17
C HIS A 212 7.12 6.93 29.26
N SER A 213 7.33 6.29 30.42
CA SER A 213 6.54 6.46 31.64
C SER A 213 7.31 7.04 32.84
N LEU A 214 8.56 7.48 32.62
CA LEU A 214 9.43 8.08 33.64
C LEU A 214 8.82 9.35 34.27
N GLN A 215 8.84 9.42 35.60
CA GLN A 215 8.24 10.52 36.39
C GLN A 215 9.28 11.47 37.03
N LYS A 216 10.57 11.31 36.75
CA LYS A 216 11.62 12.21 37.26
C LYS A 216 11.44 13.61 36.70
N GLU A 217 11.64 14.65 37.53
CA GLU A 217 11.40 16.04 37.14
C GLU A 217 12.27 16.47 35.95
N GLU A 218 13.53 16.05 35.92
CA GLU A 218 14.47 16.35 34.83
C GLU A 218 14.05 15.72 33.50
N VAL A 219 13.39 14.56 33.57
CA VAL A 219 12.84 13.86 32.39
C VAL A 219 11.58 14.58 31.91
N ILE A 220 10.64 14.86 32.82
CA ILE A 220 9.38 15.53 32.49
C ILE A 220 9.63 16.93 31.88
N ALA A 221 10.65 17.65 32.36
CA ALA A 221 11.02 18.96 31.81
C ALA A 221 11.44 18.92 30.32
N LYS A 222 11.88 17.77 29.81
CA LYS A 222 12.26 17.55 28.40
C LYS A 222 11.17 16.80 27.61
N SER A 223 10.00 16.57 28.18
CA SER A 223 8.95 15.75 27.57
C SER A 223 7.60 16.46 27.54
N ALA A 224 6.73 16.02 26.64
CA ALA A 224 5.35 16.45 26.58
C ALA A 224 4.42 15.34 27.06
N THR A 225 3.55 15.65 28.01
CA THR A 225 2.55 14.69 28.51
C THR A 225 1.52 14.39 27.44
N VAL A 226 1.28 13.11 27.14
CA VAL A 226 0.18 12.65 26.27
C VAL A 226 -1.06 12.37 27.10
N MET A 227 -0.91 11.51 28.11
CA MET A 227 -1.93 11.16 29.10
C MET A 227 -1.25 10.82 30.43
N LYS A 228 -2.03 10.37 31.42
CA LYS A 228 -1.47 9.89 32.70
C LYS A 228 -0.36 8.86 32.42
N ASP A 229 0.79 8.97 33.08
CA ASP A 229 1.92 8.04 32.96
C ASP A 229 2.52 7.80 31.55
N ILE A 230 2.06 8.50 30.51
CA ILE A 230 2.59 8.40 29.14
C ILE A 230 3.02 9.78 28.67
N GLN A 231 4.32 9.91 28.43
CA GLN A 231 4.95 11.11 27.88
C GLN A 231 5.65 10.76 26.58
N TRP A 232 5.80 11.77 25.71
CA TRP A 232 6.65 11.64 24.53
C TRP A 232 7.74 12.72 24.54
N THR A 233 8.88 12.39 23.92
CA THR A 233 9.99 13.31 23.71
C THR A 233 10.69 13.02 22.37
N THR A 234 11.56 13.93 21.95
CA THR A 234 12.38 13.74 20.74
C THR A 234 13.54 12.79 21.05
N PHE A 235 14.09 12.15 20.02
CA PHE A 235 15.23 11.28 20.19
C PHE A 235 16.47 12.01 20.75
N ASP A 236 16.71 13.26 20.35
CA ASP A 236 17.81 14.05 20.90
C ASP A 236 17.65 14.33 22.41
N ASN A 237 16.42 14.59 22.86
CA ASN A 237 16.13 14.72 24.28
C ASN A 237 16.32 13.40 25.03
N ALA A 238 15.85 12.28 24.46
CA ALA A 238 16.04 10.95 25.03
C ALA A 238 17.53 10.58 25.18
N LYS A 239 18.34 10.82 24.13
CA LYS A 239 19.80 10.63 24.17
C LYS A 239 20.46 11.49 25.25
N SER A 240 20.07 12.76 25.34
CA SER A 240 20.58 13.64 26.39
C SER A 240 20.24 13.11 27.79
N LEU A 241 19.02 12.62 28.01
CA LEU A 241 18.62 12.03 29.29
C LEU A 241 19.40 10.76 29.64
N VAL A 242 19.76 9.95 28.64
CA VAL A 242 20.62 8.77 28.81
C VAL A 242 22.06 9.18 29.12
N ALA A 243 22.62 10.13 28.38
CA ALA A 243 23.97 10.64 28.60
C ALA A 243 24.16 11.28 29.98
N ASP A 244 23.12 11.97 30.47
CA ASP A 244 23.08 12.59 31.80
C ASP A 244 22.85 11.57 32.93
N GLY A 245 22.54 10.30 32.61
CA GLY A 245 22.29 9.24 33.59
C GLY A 245 20.90 9.28 34.24
N TYR A 246 19.98 10.08 33.71
CA TYR A 246 18.60 10.17 34.21
C TYR A 246 17.73 8.99 33.73
N ALA A 247 18.05 8.40 32.58
CA ALA A 247 17.33 7.29 31.95
C ALA A 247 18.28 6.28 31.29
N LYS A 248 17.74 5.15 30.83
CA LYS A 248 18.41 4.17 29.97
C LYS A 248 17.68 4.07 28.62
N PRO A 249 18.34 3.59 27.55
CA PRO A 249 17.67 3.35 26.27
C PRO A 249 16.43 2.44 26.39
N SER A 250 16.49 1.44 27.29
CA SER A 250 15.39 0.51 27.57
C SER A 250 14.17 1.13 28.26
N ASP A 251 14.29 2.36 28.78
CA ASP A 251 13.18 3.08 29.40
C ASP A 251 12.28 3.77 28.37
N PHE A 252 12.67 3.75 27.10
CA PHE A 252 11.96 4.39 26.00
C PHE A 252 11.52 3.36 24.96
N TRP A 253 10.29 3.54 24.46
CA TRP A 253 9.87 2.95 23.20
C TRP A 253 10.16 3.97 22.09
N ALA A 254 11.13 3.66 21.23
CA ALA A 254 11.48 4.51 20.09
C ALA A 254 10.68 4.10 18.85
N PHE A 255 10.11 5.08 18.16
CA PHE A 255 9.26 4.90 17.00
C PHE A 255 9.78 5.74 15.84
N CYS A 256 9.96 5.14 14.67
CA CYS A 256 10.33 5.85 13.45
C CYS A 256 9.08 6.29 12.69
N GLY A 257 8.98 7.58 12.43
CA GLY A 257 7.85 8.20 11.75
C GLY A 257 6.60 8.32 12.61
N TYR A 258 5.57 8.91 12.02
CA TYR A 258 4.28 9.16 12.65
C TYR A 258 3.16 9.14 11.59
N ALA A 259 1.92 9.05 12.05
CA ALA A 259 0.73 9.21 11.22
C ALA A 259 0.18 10.64 11.33
N GLY A 260 -0.22 11.22 10.21
CA GLY A 260 -0.58 12.63 10.13
C GLY A 260 -1.87 12.90 9.39
N TRP A 261 -2.74 13.71 10.00
CA TRP A 261 -3.99 14.16 9.39
C TRP A 261 -4.04 15.68 9.29
N GLY A 262 -4.39 16.16 8.09
CA GLY A 262 -4.71 17.58 7.90
C GLY A 262 -6.01 17.99 8.58
N PRO A 263 -6.37 19.28 8.55
CA PRO A 263 -7.61 19.78 9.12
C PRO A 263 -8.83 18.99 8.60
N ASN A 264 -9.71 18.56 9.50
CA ASN A 264 -10.92 17.75 9.26
C ASN A 264 -10.72 16.36 8.64
N GLN A 265 -9.51 15.98 8.20
CA GLN A 265 -9.29 14.71 7.50
C GLN A 265 -9.64 13.49 8.37
N LEU A 266 -9.19 13.46 9.63
CA LEU A 266 -9.50 12.34 10.53
C LEU A 266 -11.01 12.25 10.83
N ALA A 267 -11.70 13.38 10.93
CA ALA A 267 -13.14 13.41 11.14
C ALA A 267 -13.89 12.83 9.93
N ASP A 268 -13.49 13.20 8.71
CA ASP A 268 -14.07 12.66 7.47
C ASP A 268 -13.81 11.15 7.32
N GLU A 269 -12.64 10.66 7.76
CA GLU A 269 -12.29 9.24 7.76
C GLU A 269 -13.10 8.44 8.81
N LEU A 270 -13.37 9.02 9.98
CA LEU A 270 -14.28 8.44 10.98
C LEU A 270 -15.72 8.35 10.46
N ASP A 271 -16.19 9.36 9.73
CA ASP A 271 -17.53 9.35 9.11
C ASP A 271 -17.71 8.21 8.10
N ARG A 272 -16.63 7.81 7.44
CA ARG A 272 -16.59 6.70 6.49
C ARG A 272 -16.26 5.35 7.14
N LYS A 273 -16.20 5.30 8.48
CA LYS A 273 -15.85 4.11 9.27
C LYS A 273 -14.47 3.54 8.95
N SER A 274 -13.53 4.40 8.54
CA SER A 274 -12.15 3.99 8.33
C SER A 274 -11.41 3.71 9.63
N TRP A 275 -11.91 4.24 10.75
CA TRP A 275 -11.32 4.10 12.06
C TRP A 275 -12.39 3.98 13.15
N TYR A 276 -12.01 3.45 14.30
CA TYR A 276 -12.75 3.58 15.55
C TYR A 276 -11.95 4.46 16.51
N MET A 277 -12.59 5.45 17.14
CA MET A 277 -11.98 6.21 18.23
C MET A 277 -12.23 5.52 19.55
N VAL A 278 -11.18 5.38 20.36
CA VAL A 278 -11.21 4.70 21.64
C VAL A 278 -10.57 5.57 22.71
N ALA A 279 -11.19 5.63 23.88
CA ALA A 279 -10.54 6.08 25.10
C ALA A 279 -10.15 4.86 25.92
N THR A 280 -8.97 4.91 26.52
CA THR A 280 -8.44 3.89 27.45
C THR A 280 -7.55 4.58 28.49
N ASP A 281 -7.16 3.83 29.52
CA ASP A 281 -6.15 4.22 30.50
C ASP A 281 -4.71 3.94 30.01
N SER A 282 -3.74 4.46 30.75
CA SER A 282 -2.32 4.31 30.41
C SER A 282 -1.76 2.94 30.70
N ASN A 283 -2.27 2.25 31.73
CA ASN A 283 -1.82 0.94 32.13
C ASN A 283 -2.16 -0.11 31.05
N THR A 284 -3.35 -0.04 30.47
CA THR A 284 -3.75 -0.84 29.30
C THR A 284 -2.75 -0.71 28.16
N LEU A 285 -2.38 0.53 27.78
CA LEU A 285 -1.43 0.77 26.68
C LEU A 285 0.00 0.33 27.02
N LEU A 286 0.47 0.62 28.23
CA LEU A 286 1.81 0.27 28.68
C LEU A 286 1.99 -1.25 28.76
N GLN A 287 1.00 -1.98 29.28
CA GLN A 287 1.02 -3.44 29.33
C GLN A 287 1.04 -4.04 27.93
N GLU A 288 0.25 -3.50 27.00
CA GLU A 288 0.21 -3.99 25.63
C GLU A 288 1.51 -3.69 24.86
N MET A 289 2.10 -2.51 25.06
CA MET A 289 3.43 -2.18 24.52
C MET A 289 4.53 -3.05 25.14
N GLN A 290 4.44 -3.36 26.44
CA GLN A 290 5.38 -4.25 27.10
C GLN A 290 5.23 -5.69 26.56
N ARG A 291 4.01 -6.19 26.41
CA ARG A 291 3.71 -7.51 25.81
C ARG A 291 4.32 -7.62 24.41
N GLN A 292 4.09 -6.61 23.57
CA GLN A 292 4.66 -6.55 22.21
C GLN A 292 6.18 -6.41 22.19
N ALA A 293 6.78 -5.77 23.19
CA ALA A 293 8.22 -5.72 23.32
C ALA A 293 8.83 -7.12 23.49
N PHE A 294 8.10 -8.06 24.11
CA PHE A 294 8.47 -9.47 24.24
C PHE A 294 8.02 -10.37 23.08
N VAL A 295 7.17 -9.88 22.17
CA VAL A 295 6.76 -10.66 20.98
C VAL A 295 8.01 -11.01 20.18
N GLN A 296 8.22 -12.31 19.99
CA GLN A 296 9.43 -12.85 19.39
C GLN A 296 9.47 -12.65 17.87
N ASP A 297 8.30 -12.63 17.20
CA ASP A 297 8.23 -12.56 15.74
C ASP A 297 7.38 -11.39 15.24
N VAL A 298 8.05 -10.44 14.56
CA VAL A 298 7.43 -9.22 14.02
C VAL A 298 6.44 -9.50 12.89
N ARG A 299 6.48 -10.70 12.28
CA ARG A 299 5.54 -11.12 11.22
C ARG A 299 4.12 -11.36 11.75
N THR A 300 3.94 -11.43 13.06
CA THR A 300 2.60 -11.35 13.70
C THR A 300 1.92 -10.00 13.46
N ALA A 301 2.70 -8.97 13.09
CA ALA A 301 2.26 -7.64 12.73
C ALA A 301 1.36 -6.93 13.77
N GLY A 302 1.41 -7.34 15.04
CA GLY A 302 0.62 -6.74 16.12
C GLY A 302 -0.89 -6.85 15.94
N LEU A 303 -1.36 -7.88 15.21
CA LEU A 303 -2.80 -8.14 15.01
C LEU A 303 -3.53 -8.39 16.33
N ASP A 304 -2.94 -9.16 17.24
CA ASP A 304 -3.51 -9.49 18.55
C ASP A 304 -3.83 -8.24 19.39
N THR A 305 -2.96 -7.24 19.34
CA THR A 305 -3.14 -5.95 20.04
C THR A 305 -4.43 -5.26 19.61
N TRP A 306 -4.70 -5.24 18.31
CA TRP A 306 -5.91 -4.65 17.78
C TRP A 306 -7.13 -5.49 18.16
N THR A 307 -7.05 -6.82 18.08
CA THR A 307 -8.12 -7.74 18.47
C THR A 307 -8.52 -7.54 19.93
N ASN A 308 -7.55 -7.51 20.84
CA ASN A 308 -7.80 -7.31 22.28
C ASN A 308 -8.51 -5.98 22.54
N LEU A 309 -8.08 -4.88 21.91
CA LEU A 309 -8.73 -3.57 22.09
C LEU A 309 -10.13 -3.52 21.47
N MET A 310 -10.37 -4.23 20.36
CA MET A 310 -11.70 -4.36 19.76
C MET A 310 -12.66 -5.13 20.67
N GLU A 311 -12.19 -6.19 21.33
CA GLU A 311 -12.96 -6.92 22.34
C GLU A 311 -13.33 -6.03 23.53
N MET A 312 -12.37 -5.25 24.06
CA MET A 312 -12.63 -4.34 25.17
C MET A 312 -13.73 -3.30 24.86
N ILE A 313 -13.83 -2.83 23.62
CA ILE A 313 -14.89 -1.88 23.20
C ILE A 313 -16.18 -2.57 22.70
N GLY A 314 -16.31 -3.89 22.89
CA GLY A 314 -17.52 -4.64 22.55
C GLY A 314 -17.70 -4.93 21.04
N LYS A 315 -16.60 -4.96 20.28
CA LYS A 315 -16.60 -5.23 18.82
C LYS A 315 -15.92 -6.57 18.46
N GLU A 316 -15.99 -7.55 19.37
CA GLU A 316 -15.44 -8.91 19.21
C GLU A 316 -15.91 -9.63 17.93
N GLU A 317 -17.17 -9.42 17.53
CA GLU A 317 -17.73 -10.03 16.31
C GLU A 317 -17.04 -9.52 15.03
N ILE A 318 -16.69 -8.24 14.99
CA ILE A 318 -15.98 -7.62 13.85
C ILE A 318 -14.55 -8.17 13.79
N ALA A 319 -13.88 -8.26 14.93
CA ALA A 319 -12.55 -8.83 15.00
C ALA A 319 -12.52 -10.29 14.54
N SER A 320 -13.49 -11.09 14.99
CA SER A 320 -13.62 -12.50 14.62
C SER A 320 -13.92 -12.70 13.13
N LYS A 321 -14.80 -11.89 12.54
CA LYS A 321 -15.15 -11.98 11.10
C LYS A 321 -13.99 -11.64 10.17
N THR A 322 -13.05 -10.84 10.65
CA THR A 322 -11.92 -10.33 9.85
C THR A 322 -10.61 -11.03 10.19
N PHE A 323 -10.64 -12.12 10.95
CA PHE A 323 -9.47 -12.90 11.31
C PHE A 323 -8.90 -13.67 10.11
N ASP A 324 -7.57 -13.55 9.90
CA ASP A 324 -6.83 -14.18 8.78
C ASP A 324 -7.42 -13.79 7.40
N SER A 325 -7.97 -12.58 7.32
CA SER A 325 -8.47 -12.00 6.07
C SER A 325 -7.34 -11.73 5.08
N PHE A 326 -7.68 -11.46 3.82
CA PHE A 326 -6.73 -11.01 2.81
C PHE A 326 -5.83 -9.87 3.31
N ASP A 327 -6.42 -8.85 3.96
CA ASP A 327 -5.67 -7.71 4.48
C ASP A 327 -4.74 -8.10 5.66
N ASP A 328 -5.13 -9.06 6.52
CA ASP A 328 -4.27 -9.61 7.57
C ASP A 328 -3.04 -10.28 6.95
N LEU A 329 -3.25 -11.11 5.94
CA LEU A 329 -2.18 -11.83 5.24
C LEU A 329 -1.23 -10.86 4.52
N MET A 330 -1.77 -9.84 3.86
CA MET A 330 -1.00 -8.77 3.24
C MET A 330 -0.18 -7.97 4.26
N LEU A 331 -0.75 -7.68 5.43
CA LEU A 331 -0.04 -7.01 6.52
C LEU A 331 1.09 -7.86 7.10
N LYS A 332 0.90 -9.18 7.28
CA LYS A 332 1.97 -10.09 7.73
C LYS A 332 3.15 -10.06 6.76
N GLU A 333 2.87 -10.05 5.46
CA GLU A 333 3.90 -9.95 4.42
C GLU A 333 4.57 -8.58 4.36
N TRP A 334 3.79 -7.51 4.55
CA TRP A 334 4.35 -6.17 4.72
C TRP A 334 5.29 -6.11 5.93
N ALA A 335 4.90 -6.71 7.07
CA ALA A 335 5.70 -6.73 8.29
C ALA A 335 7.01 -7.50 8.09
N ARG A 336 6.98 -8.66 7.42
CA ARG A 336 8.19 -9.39 7.02
C ARG A 336 9.14 -8.49 6.21
N GLU A 337 8.61 -7.80 5.21
CA GLU A 337 9.42 -6.99 4.31
C GLU A 337 9.90 -5.68 4.95
N ASN A 338 9.19 -5.11 5.92
CA ASN A 338 9.48 -3.74 6.41
C ASN A 338 9.95 -3.66 7.85
N LEU A 339 9.63 -4.67 8.68
CA LEU A 339 9.91 -4.66 10.12
C LEU A 339 11.04 -5.60 10.54
N LEU A 340 11.39 -6.60 9.71
CA LEU A 340 12.58 -7.40 9.94
C LEU A 340 13.86 -6.59 9.70
N SER A 341 14.91 -6.91 10.44
CA SER A 341 16.26 -6.41 10.21
C SER A 341 16.84 -7.02 8.93
N ASP A 342 17.80 -6.35 8.29
CA ASP A 342 18.43 -6.90 7.08
C ASP A 342 19.17 -8.21 7.34
N VAL A 343 19.66 -8.43 8.58
CA VAL A 343 20.29 -9.69 8.99
C VAL A 343 19.27 -10.82 9.01
N GLU A 344 18.11 -10.60 9.64
CA GLU A 344 17.04 -11.60 9.65
C GLU A 344 16.49 -11.82 8.25
N LYS A 345 16.19 -10.76 7.49
CA LYS A 345 15.77 -10.85 6.09
C LYS A 345 16.77 -11.64 5.27
N SER A 346 18.07 -11.36 5.36
CA SER A 346 19.10 -12.08 4.60
C SER A 346 19.23 -13.54 5.05
N SER A 347 19.00 -13.85 6.32
CA SER A 347 18.89 -15.25 6.79
C SER A 347 17.73 -15.97 6.09
N TYR A 348 16.59 -15.31 5.87
CA TYR A 348 15.46 -15.85 5.10
C TYR A 348 15.72 -15.84 3.57
N ASP A 349 16.22 -14.74 3.02
CA ASP A 349 16.38 -14.50 1.59
C ASP A 349 17.59 -15.26 1.02
N SER A 350 18.69 -15.43 1.76
CA SER A 350 19.84 -16.25 1.31
C SER A 350 19.51 -17.73 1.17
N LYS A 351 18.40 -18.17 1.80
CA LYS A 351 17.85 -19.53 1.66
C LYS A 351 16.92 -19.68 0.46
N ILE A 352 16.40 -18.58 -0.09
CA ILE A 352 15.48 -18.56 -1.25
C ILE A 352 16.17 -18.05 -2.54
N ARG A 353 17.17 -17.17 -2.42
CA ARG A 353 17.94 -16.57 -3.52
C ARG A 353 19.37 -17.11 -3.58
N SER A 354 19.52 -18.42 -3.80
CA SER A 354 20.80 -18.97 -4.26
C SER A 354 20.96 -18.82 -5.78
N THR A 355 20.83 -17.61 -6.33
CA THR A 355 21.34 -17.33 -7.68
C THR A 355 21.44 -15.82 -7.93
N PHE A 356 22.68 -15.36 -8.07
CA PHE A 356 23.11 -14.15 -8.79
C PHE A 356 22.44 -12.82 -8.43
N ALA A 357 23.03 -12.10 -7.47
CA ALA A 357 23.00 -10.64 -7.47
C ALA A 357 24.46 -10.13 -7.53
N PRO A 358 24.96 -9.66 -8.69
CA PRO A 358 26.18 -8.87 -8.71
C PRO A 358 25.91 -7.52 -8.03
N SER A 359 26.88 -7.02 -7.27
CA SER A 359 26.83 -5.70 -6.64
C SER A 359 26.62 -4.59 -7.68
N THR A 360 25.68 -3.69 -7.39
CA THR A 360 25.27 -2.53 -8.20
C THR A 360 26.38 -1.52 -8.53
N GLN A 361 27.57 -1.65 -7.95
CA GLN A 361 28.67 -0.68 -8.08
C GLN A 361 29.49 -0.78 -9.38
N GLU A 362 29.33 -1.81 -10.22
CA GLU A 362 30.16 -1.98 -11.44
C GLU A 362 29.52 -1.51 -12.76
N LEU A 363 28.31 -0.93 -12.75
CA LEU A 363 27.51 -0.78 -13.99
C LEU A 363 27.45 0.61 -14.62
N ASN A 364 28.11 1.62 -14.04
CA ASN A 364 28.19 2.95 -14.64
C ASN A 364 29.58 3.18 -15.24
N HIS A 365 29.59 3.62 -16.51
CA HIS A 365 30.74 3.90 -17.40
C HIS A 365 31.19 2.74 -18.31
N LYS A 366 30.37 2.44 -19.34
CA LYS A 366 30.88 1.86 -20.60
C LYS A 366 30.67 2.85 -21.74
N ASP A 367 31.63 2.90 -22.66
CA ASP A 367 31.63 3.76 -23.85
C ASP A 367 30.41 3.44 -24.75
N PRO A 368 29.76 4.44 -25.39
CA PRO A 368 28.68 4.22 -26.35
C PRO A 368 28.96 3.14 -27.41
N ILE A 369 30.21 3.01 -27.87
CA ILE A 369 30.61 2.01 -28.88
C ILE A 369 30.55 0.58 -28.30
N ASP A 370 30.99 0.39 -27.06
CA ASP A 370 30.94 -0.91 -26.40
C ASP A 370 29.50 -1.38 -26.20
N ARG A 371 28.58 -0.45 -25.93
CA ARG A 371 27.14 -0.77 -25.82
C ARG A 371 26.58 -1.25 -27.15
N VAL A 372 26.92 -0.61 -28.26
CA VAL A 372 26.48 -1.02 -29.60
C VAL A 372 27.03 -2.42 -29.96
N ILE A 373 28.29 -2.71 -29.61
CA ILE A 373 28.89 -4.03 -29.83
C ILE A 373 28.23 -5.09 -28.94
N GLU A 374 27.99 -4.81 -27.66
CA GLU A 374 27.31 -5.71 -26.72
C GLU A 374 25.86 -5.96 -27.17
N GLN A 375 25.15 -4.94 -27.67
CA GLN A 375 23.82 -5.09 -28.26
C GLN A 375 23.85 -5.95 -29.53
N ALA A 376 24.81 -5.74 -30.44
CA ALA A 376 24.94 -6.56 -31.64
C ALA A 376 25.25 -8.03 -31.31
N GLN A 377 26.11 -8.27 -30.32
CA GLN A 377 26.44 -9.62 -29.83
C GLN A 377 25.27 -10.27 -29.09
N ALA A 378 24.55 -9.54 -28.23
CA ALA A 378 23.34 -10.02 -27.55
C ALA A 378 22.22 -10.32 -28.56
N THR A 379 22.05 -9.47 -29.57
CA THR A 379 21.09 -9.72 -30.66
C THR A 379 21.44 -10.99 -31.42
N ALA A 380 22.72 -11.23 -31.69
CA ALA A 380 23.18 -12.44 -32.34
C ALA A 380 23.00 -13.72 -31.48
N ARG A 381 23.01 -13.59 -30.14
CA ARG A 381 22.76 -14.68 -29.19
C ARG A 381 21.27 -14.88 -28.87
N GLY A 382 20.41 -13.93 -29.21
CA GLY A 382 18.99 -13.93 -28.86
C GLY A 382 18.69 -13.35 -27.46
N ASP A 383 19.69 -12.74 -26.82
CA ASP A 383 19.62 -12.19 -25.45
C ASP A 383 19.31 -10.69 -25.44
N TYR A 384 19.08 -10.07 -26.60
CA TYR A 384 18.81 -8.63 -26.69
C TYR A 384 17.40 -8.29 -26.22
N LEU A 385 17.34 -7.41 -25.23
CA LEU A 385 16.11 -6.96 -24.61
C LEU A 385 15.71 -5.59 -25.16
N GLY A 386 15.15 -5.58 -26.37
CA GLY A 386 14.72 -4.35 -27.04
C GLY A 386 13.28 -4.42 -27.56
N PRO A 387 12.88 -3.45 -28.40
CA PRO A 387 11.53 -3.42 -28.96
C PRO A 387 11.14 -4.74 -29.63
N GLY A 388 9.90 -5.17 -29.36
CA GLY A 388 9.34 -6.41 -29.86
C GLY A 388 9.65 -7.66 -29.01
N THR A 389 10.54 -7.55 -28.01
CA THR A 389 10.77 -8.62 -27.03
C THR A 389 9.62 -8.69 -26.04
N LEU A 390 9.14 -9.91 -25.76
CA LEU A 390 8.20 -10.18 -24.69
C LEU A 390 8.97 -10.52 -23.41
N VAL A 391 8.55 -9.94 -22.30
CA VAL A 391 8.97 -10.36 -20.97
C VAL A 391 7.74 -10.72 -20.15
N ARG A 392 7.89 -11.66 -19.23
CA ARG A 392 6.84 -12.09 -18.31
C ARG A 392 7.29 -11.85 -16.89
N ALA A 393 6.34 -11.67 -15.98
CA ALA A 393 6.67 -11.56 -14.55
C ALA A 393 7.26 -12.85 -14.00
N SER A 394 8.08 -12.72 -12.95
CA SER A 394 8.72 -13.82 -12.22
C SER A 394 7.74 -14.92 -11.79
N SER A 395 8.15 -16.19 -11.90
CA SER A 395 7.44 -17.33 -11.28
C SER A 395 7.89 -17.66 -9.85
N ALA A 396 8.57 -16.73 -9.18
CA ALA A 396 8.89 -16.93 -7.77
C ALA A 396 7.61 -17.17 -6.95
N GLU A 397 7.66 -18.16 -6.05
CA GLU A 397 6.56 -18.49 -5.13
C GLU A 397 6.10 -17.25 -4.36
N ARG A 398 7.07 -16.45 -3.91
CA ARG A 398 6.88 -15.10 -3.40
C ARG A 398 7.03 -14.09 -4.53
N SER A 399 5.90 -13.64 -5.08
CA SER A 399 5.90 -12.63 -6.13
C SER A 399 6.63 -11.35 -5.70
N PRO A 400 7.54 -10.79 -6.52
CA PRO A 400 8.15 -9.48 -6.25
C PRO A 400 7.12 -8.34 -6.30
N PHE A 401 5.94 -8.62 -6.87
CA PHE A 401 4.84 -7.67 -7.01
C PHE A 401 3.71 -7.92 -6.01
N LEU A 402 3.95 -8.72 -4.96
CA LEU A 402 2.92 -9.04 -3.96
C LEU A 402 2.46 -7.76 -3.23
N LEU A 403 3.39 -7.00 -2.65
CA LEU A 403 3.09 -5.83 -1.82
C LEU A 403 2.93 -4.53 -2.60
N SER A 404 3.43 -4.47 -3.84
CA SER A 404 3.33 -3.28 -4.70
C SER A 404 3.29 -3.65 -6.18
N LYS A 405 2.70 -2.78 -7.00
CA LYS A 405 2.60 -2.95 -8.46
C LYS A 405 1.95 -4.29 -8.86
N GLN A 406 0.86 -4.66 -8.18
CA GLN A 406 0.17 -5.94 -8.37
C GLN A 406 -0.24 -6.18 -9.83
N GLU A 407 -0.43 -5.14 -10.63
CA GLU A 407 -0.68 -5.24 -12.07
C GLU A 407 0.38 -6.06 -12.82
N PHE A 408 1.61 -6.09 -12.31
CA PHE A 408 2.70 -6.86 -12.89
C PHE A 408 2.72 -8.33 -12.47
N HIS A 409 2.04 -8.75 -11.39
CA HIS A 409 2.02 -10.17 -11.02
C HIS A 409 1.45 -11.03 -12.15
N LYS A 410 2.18 -12.04 -12.65
CA LYS A 410 1.82 -12.83 -13.84
C LYS A 410 1.49 -11.99 -15.10
N SER A 411 2.10 -10.82 -15.23
CA SER A 411 1.96 -9.98 -16.43
C SER A 411 2.80 -10.50 -17.59
N ILE A 412 2.36 -10.17 -18.80
CA ILE A 412 3.13 -10.34 -20.03
C ILE A 412 3.26 -8.96 -20.67
N ILE A 413 4.50 -8.51 -20.84
CA ILE A 413 4.83 -7.17 -21.29
C ILE A 413 5.53 -7.25 -22.63
N LEU A 414 5.04 -6.47 -23.60
CA LEU A 414 5.74 -6.20 -24.85
C LEU A 414 6.58 -4.94 -24.70
N ILE A 415 7.88 -5.04 -24.92
CA ILE A 415 8.74 -3.86 -25.01
C ILE A 415 8.45 -3.14 -26.32
N ILE A 416 8.14 -1.85 -26.24
CA ILE A 416 7.77 -1.04 -27.42
C ILE A 416 8.85 -0.02 -27.79
N SER A 417 9.66 0.41 -26.82
CA SER A 417 10.76 1.33 -27.02
C SER A 417 11.82 1.09 -25.96
N ASP A 418 13.08 1.15 -26.35
CA ASP A 418 14.22 1.09 -25.43
C ASP A 418 15.25 2.13 -25.88
N ASP A 419 15.53 3.12 -25.04
CA ASP A 419 16.52 4.17 -25.31
C ASP A 419 17.55 4.27 -24.17
N GLU A 420 18.41 5.29 -24.21
CA GLU A 420 19.46 5.45 -23.19
C GLU A 420 18.92 5.80 -21.80
N ASN A 421 17.72 6.38 -21.72
CA ASN A 421 17.13 6.96 -20.51
C ASN A 421 16.03 6.09 -19.90
N LEU A 422 15.23 5.40 -20.73
CA LEU A 422 14.12 4.58 -20.27
C LEU A 422 13.83 3.41 -21.21
N THR A 423 13.13 2.41 -20.67
CA THR A 423 12.42 1.40 -21.43
C THR A 423 10.92 1.63 -21.28
N ALA A 424 10.17 1.55 -22.37
CA ALA A 424 8.72 1.58 -22.38
C ALA A 424 8.16 0.24 -22.88
N GLY A 425 7.12 -0.23 -22.23
CA GLY A 425 6.42 -1.46 -22.60
C GLY A 425 4.92 -1.37 -22.35
N VAL A 426 4.19 -2.36 -22.85
CA VAL A 426 2.75 -2.48 -22.63
C VAL A 426 2.39 -3.84 -22.07
N ILE A 427 1.53 -3.88 -21.05
CA ILE A 427 0.96 -5.13 -20.54
C ILE A 427 -0.10 -5.64 -21.53
N LEU A 428 -0.01 -6.92 -21.92
CA LEU A 428 -0.87 -7.52 -22.95
C LEU A 428 -2.04 -8.31 -22.38
N ASN A 429 -1.99 -8.71 -21.11
CA ASN A 429 -2.92 -9.70 -20.53
C ASN A 429 -3.82 -9.09 -19.43
N ARG A 430 -4.17 -7.81 -19.59
CA ARG A 430 -5.06 -7.05 -18.69
C ARG A 430 -6.24 -6.47 -19.49
N PRO A 431 -7.29 -7.26 -19.78
CA PRO A 431 -8.49 -6.73 -20.42
C PRO A 431 -9.13 -5.67 -19.51
N ALA A 432 -9.65 -4.60 -20.12
CA ALA A 432 -10.37 -3.53 -19.45
C ALA A 432 -11.89 -3.71 -19.63
N THR A 433 -12.68 -2.94 -18.86
CA THR A 433 -14.15 -2.92 -18.92
C THR A 433 -14.72 -2.27 -20.18
N LYS A 434 -13.86 -1.68 -21.01
CA LYS A 434 -14.23 -1.05 -22.27
C LYS A 434 -13.65 -1.84 -23.44
N GLY A 435 -14.40 -1.87 -24.54
CA GLY A 435 -13.87 -2.26 -25.84
C GLY A 435 -13.64 -1.03 -26.71
N VAL A 436 -13.02 -1.26 -27.87
CA VAL A 436 -12.88 -0.27 -28.94
C VAL A 436 -13.82 -0.64 -30.06
N ASP A 437 -14.80 0.23 -30.33
CA ASP A 437 -15.76 0.04 -31.41
C ASP A 437 -15.17 0.50 -32.74
N LEU A 438 -15.03 -0.44 -33.68
CA LEU A 438 -14.62 -0.18 -35.04
C LEU A 438 -15.83 -0.16 -35.97
N HIS A 439 -15.96 0.92 -36.74
CA HIS A 439 -16.98 1.05 -37.77
C HIS A 439 -16.46 0.47 -39.08
N ILE A 440 -16.91 -0.72 -39.42
CA ILE A 440 -16.51 -1.42 -40.65
C ILE A 440 -17.53 -1.13 -41.75
N ALA A 441 -17.07 -0.58 -42.87
CA ALA A 441 -17.90 -0.37 -44.05
C ALA A 441 -18.00 -1.67 -44.85
N ASP A 442 -19.19 -2.23 -45.01
CA ASP A 442 -19.39 -3.38 -45.89
C ASP A 442 -19.52 -2.90 -47.34
N LYS A 443 -18.50 -3.22 -48.15
CA LYS A 443 -18.46 -2.84 -49.57
C LYS A 443 -19.51 -3.57 -50.42
N LYS A 444 -20.14 -4.64 -49.92
CA LYS A 444 -21.12 -5.44 -50.68
C LYS A 444 -22.57 -5.00 -50.42
N GLU A 445 -22.89 -4.50 -49.23
CA GLU A 445 -24.27 -4.17 -48.82
C GLU A 445 -24.51 -2.68 -48.55
N GLY A 446 -23.46 -1.84 -48.54
CA GLY A 446 -23.59 -0.40 -48.21
C GLY A 446 -23.95 -0.12 -46.74
N THR A 447 -23.99 -1.16 -45.91
CA THR A 447 -24.26 -1.10 -44.48
C THR A 447 -22.96 -0.94 -43.68
N LYS A 448 -23.04 -0.26 -42.53
CA LYS A 448 -21.93 -0.17 -41.56
C LYS A 448 -22.20 -1.16 -40.44
N ARG A 449 -21.25 -2.06 -40.16
CA ARG A 449 -21.29 -2.92 -38.97
C ARG A 449 -20.31 -2.38 -37.93
N ILE A 450 -20.70 -2.45 -36.66
CA ILE A 450 -19.83 -2.12 -35.53
C ILE A 450 -19.23 -3.42 -35.02
N VAL A 451 -17.92 -3.44 -34.81
CA VAL A 451 -17.24 -4.54 -34.14
C VAL A 451 -16.46 -4.01 -32.95
N THR A 452 -16.66 -4.62 -31.79
CA THR A 452 -15.97 -4.25 -30.56
C THR A 452 -14.76 -5.15 -30.35
N ILE A 453 -13.57 -4.55 -30.20
CA ILE A 453 -12.33 -5.26 -29.87
C ILE A 453 -11.99 -5.00 -28.40
N PRO A 454 -11.66 -6.02 -27.58
CA PRO A 454 -11.31 -5.80 -26.18
C PRO A 454 -10.12 -4.85 -26.02
N LEU A 455 -10.31 -3.77 -25.26
CA LEU A 455 -9.22 -2.88 -24.89
C LEU A 455 -8.45 -3.49 -23.73
N ARG A 456 -7.12 -3.37 -23.75
CA ARG A 456 -6.26 -3.78 -22.64
C ARG A 456 -5.60 -2.60 -21.97
N TYR A 457 -5.39 -2.73 -20.66
CA TYR A 457 -4.55 -1.85 -19.87
C TYR A 457 -3.08 -2.18 -20.11
N GLY A 458 -2.34 -1.25 -20.71
CA GLY A 458 -0.91 -1.37 -21.01
C GLY A 458 0.03 -0.78 -19.95
N GLY A 459 -0.51 0.06 -19.05
CA GLY A 459 0.23 0.67 -17.95
C GLY A 459 -0.32 2.04 -17.54
N GLU A 460 0.27 2.62 -16.49
CA GLU A 460 -0.25 3.81 -15.80
C GLU A 460 -0.09 5.12 -16.58
N TYR A 461 0.81 5.18 -17.55
CA TYR A 461 1.09 6.42 -18.29
C TYR A 461 0.34 6.47 -19.61
N THR A 462 -0.20 7.64 -19.94
CA THR A 462 -0.78 7.95 -21.25
C THR A 462 0.14 8.86 -22.04
N VAL A 463 0.20 8.65 -23.36
CA VAL A 463 0.94 9.52 -24.27
C VAL A 463 0.08 10.75 -24.57
N ARG A 464 0.59 11.97 -24.35
CA ARG A 464 -0.15 13.20 -24.62
C ARG A 464 -0.33 13.41 -26.14
N GLY A 465 -1.56 13.65 -26.58
CA GLY A 465 -1.83 14.44 -27.80
C GLY A 465 -2.25 13.74 -29.10
N GLN A 466 -2.23 12.41 -29.23
CA GLN A 466 -2.82 11.69 -30.37
C GLN A 466 -3.32 10.29 -29.96
N ASN A 467 -4.18 9.69 -30.80
CA ASN A 467 -4.97 8.48 -30.54
C ASN A 467 -4.17 7.44 -29.70
N PRO A 468 -4.48 7.28 -28.39
CA PRO A 468 -3.55 6.73 -27.40
C PRO A 468 -3.44 5.19 -27.44
N LEU A 469 -3.98 4.58 -28.50
CA LEU A 469 -4.13 3.14 -28.62
C LEU A 469 -3.02 2.55 -29.47
N LEU A 470 -2.30 1.60 -28.91
CA LEU A 470 -1.40 0.73 -29.64
C LEU A 470 -2.20 -0.43 -30.21
N TRP A 471 -2.21 -0.54 -31.55
CA TRP A 471 -2.84 -1.65 -32.27
C TRP A 471 -1.78 -2.65 -32.70
N LEU A 472 -2.01 -3.91 -32.36
CA LEU A 472 -1.08 -5.01 -32.60
C LEU A 472 -1.74 -6.12 -33.43
N HIS A 473 -0.94 -6.82 -34.22
CA HIS A 473 -1.29 -8.13 -34.80
C HIS A 473 -0.05 -9.03 -34.87
N CYS A 474 -0.27 -10.35 -34.88
CA CYS A 474 0.79 -11.34 -35.12
C CYS A 474 0.49 -12.20 -36.38
N ASN A 475 -0.56 -11.84 -37.13
CA ASN A 475 -1.06 -12.60 -38.27
C ASN A 475 -0.10 -12.52 -39.49
N LYS A 476 0.30 -13.70 -40.00
CA LYS A 476 1.22 -13.81 -41.15
C LYS A 476 0.65 -13.22 -42.44
N ASN A 477 -0.62 -13.43 -42.74
CA ASN A 477 -1.23 -12.95 -43.99
C ASN A 477 -1.25 -11.42 -44.05
N LEU A 478 -1.45 -10.76 -42.90
CA LEU A 478 -1.35 -9.30 -42.79
C LEU A 478 0.07 -8.80 -43.07
N ARG A 479 1.08 -9.49 -42.52
CA ARG A 479 2.50 -9.17 -42.80
C ARG A 479 2.85 -9.34 -44.28
N ASP A 480 2.45 -10.47 -44.88
CA ASP A 480 2.69 -10.77 -46.29
C ASP A 480 1.96 -9.76 -47.21
N SER A 481 0.87 -9.15 -46.72
CA SER A 481 0.12 -8.08 -47.39
C SER A 481 0.65 -6.67 -47.10
N GLY A 482 1.74 -6.53 -46.34
CA GLY A 482 2.38 -5.25 -46.02
C GLY A 482 1.63 -4.37 -45.02
N VAL A 483 0.79 -4.99 -44.17
CA VAL A 483 0.03 -4.29 -43.13
C VAL A 483 0.89 -4.14 -41.87
N GLY A 484 1.01 -2.92 -41.35
CA GLY A 484 1.72 -2.62 -40.11
C GLY A 484 3.24 -2.50 -40.26
N THR A 485 3.91 -2.38 -39.11
CA THR A 485 5.37 -2.27 -38.95
C THR A 485 5.85 -3.29 -37.93
N PRO A 486 6.93 -4.05 -38.19
CA PRO A 486 7.46 -5.01 -37.23
C PRO A 486 7.96 -4.29 -35.97
N MET A 487 7.64 -4.83 -34.79
CA MET A 487 8.11 -4.28 -33.51
C MET A 487 9.54 -4.70 -33.18
N CYS A 488 10.03 -5.78 -33.80
CA CYS A 488 11.38 -6.31 -33.64
C CYS A 488 12.14 -6.23 -34.98
N VAL A 489 13.48 -6.25 -34.92
CA VAL A 489 14.36 -6.33 -36.09
C VAL A 489 14.09 -7.59 -36.92
N SER A 490 13.66 -8.69 -36.29
CA SER A 490 13.22 -9.88 -37.01
C SER A 490 11.87 -9.62 -37.69
N ARG A 491 11.74 -9.94 -38.99
CA ARG A 491 10.47 -9.80 -39.73
C ARG A 491 9.33 -10.72 -39.23
N GLY A 492 9.61 -11.64 -38.30
CA GLY A 492 8.61 -12.46 -37.60
C GLY A 492 8.19 -11.87 -36.25
N GLY A 493 7.02 -12.26 -35.76
CA GLY A 493 6.50 -11.83 -34.45
C GLY A 493 5.40 -10.77 -34.53
N ILE A 494 5.30 -9.95 -33.49
CA ILE A 494 4.26 -8.96 -33.27
C ILE A 494 4.55 -7.68 -34.07
N TRP A 495 3.53 -7.16 -34.74
CA TRP A 495 3.57 -5.96 -35.57
C TRP A 495 2.61 -4.92 -35.00
N SER A 496 3.00 -3.65 -35.06
CA SER A 496 2.09 -2.54 -34.79
C SER A 496 1.41 -2.09 -36.07
N CYS A 497 0.20 -1.57 -35.98
CA CYS A 497 -0.55 -1.05 -37.12
C CYS A 497 -1.36 0.18 -36.75
N ARG A 498 -1.92 0.86 -37.75
CA ARG A 498 -2.79 2.02 -37.55
C ARG A 498 -4.26 1.59 -37.49
N PRO A 499 -5.13 2.31 -36.76
CA PRO A 499 -6.56 1.99 -36.68
C PRO A 499 -7.25 1.91 -38.05
N GLU A 500 -6.82 2.74 -39.00
CA GLU A 500 -7.36 2.74 -40.37
C GLU A 500 -6.97 1.46 -41.14
N GLU A 501 -5.77 0.93 -40.90
CA GLU A 501 -5.30 -0.32 -41.50
C GLU A 501 -6.12 -1.50 -40.98
N VAL A 502 -6.37 -1.54 -39.66
CA VAL A 502 -7.23 -2.56 -39.03
C VAL A 502 -8.62 -2.55 -39.66
N SER A 503 -9.28 -1.39 -39.69
CA SER A 503 -10.64 -1.24 -40.23
C SER A 503 -10.70 -1.66 -41.71
N ASN A 504 -9.69 -1.28 -42.51
CA ASN A 504 -9.63 -1.62 -43.93
C ASN A 504 -9.40 -3.12 -44.17
N CYS A 505 -8.54 -3.77 -43.38
CA CYS A 505 -8.28 -5.20 -43.51
C CYS A 505 -9.51 -6.04 -43.18
N ILE A 506 -10.24 -5.66 -42.12
CA ILE A 506 -11.49 -6.33 -41.74
C ILE A 506 -12.57 -6.12 -42.81
N ALA A 507 -12.70 -4.90 -43.35
CA ALA A 507 -13.65 -4.60 -44.42
C ALA A 507 -13.38 -5.38 -45.71
N GLN A 508 -12.11 -5.69 -46.00
CA GLN A 508 -11.69 -6.45 -47.18
C GLN A 508 -11.72 -7.97 -46.96
N GLY A 509 -12.01 -8.43 -45.75
CA GLY A 509 -11.96 -9.85 -45.39
C GLY A 509 -10.54 -10.43 -45.37
N LEU A 510 -9.50 -9.58 -45.26
CA LEU A 510 -8.10 -10.00 -45.15
C LEU A 510 -7.76 -10.54 -43.76
N ALA A 511 -8.47 -10.07 -42.74
CA ALA A 511 -8.35 -10.52 -41.35
C ALA A 511 -9.71 -10.42 -40.65
N LYS A 512 -9.83 -11.14 -39.55
CA LYS A 512 -10.97 -11.04 -38.64
C LYS A 512 -10.67 -10.03 -37.53
N PRO A 513 -11.69 -9.48 -36.86
CA PRO A 513 -11.49 -8.60 -35.71
C PRO A 513 -10.65 -9.23 -34.60
N GLU A 514 -10.78 -10.55 -34.40
CA GLU A 514 -10.06 -11.31 -33.38
C GLU A 514 -8.56 -11.46 -33.70
N ASP A 515 -8.08 -11.07 -34.89
CA ASP A 515 -6.66 -11.07 -35.22
C ASP A 515 -5.89 -9.87 -34.61
N PHE A 516 -6.62 -8.89 -34.05
CA PHE A 516 -6.06 -7.62 -33.58
C PHE A 516 -6.20 -7.44 -32.07
N MET A 517 -5.22 -6.75 -31.49
CA MET A 517 -5.22 -6.35 -30.08
C MET A 517 -5.11 -4.83 -29.98
N ALA A 518 -5.95 -4.22 -29.15
CA ALA A 518 -5.88 -2.81 -28.79
C ALA A 518 -5.41 -2.67 -27.35
N VAL A 519 -4.39 -1.84 -27.12
CA VAL A 519 -3.81 -1.60 -25.80
C VAL A 519 -3.73 -0.09 -25.54
N SER A 520 -4.13 0.35 -24.34
CA SER A 520 -4.07 1.75 -23.90
C SER A 520 -3.13 1.90 -22.72
N GLY A 521 -2.30 2.94 -22.77
CA GLY A 521 -1.33 3.26 -21.74
C GLY A 521 -0.05 2.43 -21.85
N ILE A 522 0.98 2.87 -21.14
CA ILE A 522 2.32 2.29 -21.16
C ILE A 522 2.89 2.17 -19.74
N SER A 523 3.75 1.19 -19.57
CA SER A 523 4.61 0.99 -18.40
C SER A 523 6.02 1.49 -18.72
N VAL A 524 6.67 2.16 -17.77
CA VAL A 524 7.97 2.82 -17.98
C VAL A 524 8.97 2.39 -16.90
N TRP A 525 10.19 2.08 -17.33
CA TRP A 525 11.34 1.77 -16.47
C TRP A 525 12.48 2.73 -16.77
N THR A 526 12.83 3.58 -15.81
CA THR A 526 13.93 4.54 -15.92
C THR A 526 15.30 3.86 -15.79
N LYS A 527 16.32 4.39 -16.49
CA LYS A 527 17.71 3.93 -16.44
C LYS A 527 18.58 4.95 -15.69
N GLY A 528 19.62 4.49 -15.01
CA GLY A 528 20.61 5.35 -14.35
C GLY A 528 20.20 5.79 -12.94
N GLU A 529 20.56 7.00 -12.51
CA GLU A 529 20.38 7.50 -11.12
C GLU A 529 18.92 7.45 -10.61
N LYS A 530 17.94 7.41 -11.51
CA LYS A 530 16.50 7.45 -11.19
C LYS A 530 15.79 6.09 -11.32
N GLY A 531 16.51 4.99 -11.51
CA GLY A 531 15.91 3.65 -11.66
C GLY A 531 16.92 2.53 -11.46
N LEU A 532 16.50 1.27 -11.66
CA LEU A 532 17.48 0.18 -11.72
C LEU A 532 18.43 0.43 -12.90
N ALA A 533 19.72 0.13 -12.71
CA ALA A 533 20.68 0.20 -13.80
C ALA A 533 20.15 -0.63 -15.00
N ARG A 534 20.04 0.00 -16.17
CA ARG A 534 19.53 -0.59 -17.44
C ARG A 534 18.01 -0.78 -17.57
N GLY A 535 17.18 -0.22 -16.68
CA GLY A 535 15.72 -0.20 -16.88
C GLY A 535 15.13 -1.60 -16.73
N ILE A 536 14.27 -2.04 -17.65
CA ILE A 536 13.65 -3.37 -17.57
C ILE A 536 14.67 -4.52 -17.71
N GLU A 537 15.81 -4.29 -18.38
CA GLU A 537 16.94 -5.25 -18.38
C GLU A 537 17.48 -5.46 -16.96
N GLY A 538 17.54 -4.39 -16.16
CA GLY A 538 17.90 -4.46 -14.75
C GLY A 538 16.89 -5.32 -13.95
N GLU A 539 15.60 -5.12 -14.20
CA GLU A 539 14.53 -5.89 -13.56
C GLU A 539 14.60 -7.39 -13.88
N VAL A 540 14.97 -7.75 -15.12
CA VAL A 540 15.21 -9.15 -15.52
C VAL A 540 16.40 -9.74 -14.77
N ARG A 541 17.49 -8.98 -14.62
CA ARG A 541 18.69 -9.43 -13.92
C ARG A 541 18.47 -9.69 -12.44
N VAL A 542 17.62 -8.89 -11.78
CA VAL A 542 17.25 -9.11 -10.37
C VAL A 542 16.15 -10.17 -10.20
N GLY A 543 15.63 -10.72 -11.30
CA GLY A 543 14.65 -11.81 -11.29
C GLY A 543 13.20 -11.37 -11.12
N ASN A 544 12.90 -10.08 -11.33
CA ASN A 544 11.52 -9.57 -11.28
C ASN A 544 10.73 -9.90 -12.55
N PHE A 545 11.43 -9.96 -13.69
CA PHE A 545 10.89 -10.43 -14.97
C PHE A 545 11.79 -11.50 -15.59
N GLU A 546 11.22 -12.25 -16.52
CA GLU A 546 11.87 -13.29 -17.29
C GLU A 546 11.62 -13.04 -18.78
N ILE A 547 12.61 -13.35 -19.62
CA ILE A 547 12.47 -13.20 -21.07
C ILE A 547 11.58 -14.33 -21.60
N VAL A 548 10.56 -13.98 -22.39
CA VAL A 548 9.77 -14.97 -23.11
C VAL A 548 10.54 -15.38 -24.38
N PRO A 549 10.76 -16.67 -24.63
CA PRO A 549 11.54 -17.10 -25.78
C PRO A 549 10.83 -16.72 -27.08
N GLN A 550 11.56 -16.16 -28.05
CA GLN A 550 10.95 -15.61 -29.28
C GLN A 550 10.12 -16.64 -30.07
N ARG A 551 10.48 -17.93 -29.98
CA ARG A 551 9.73 -19.06 -30.57
C ARG A 551 8.33 -19.25 -29.96
N LYS A 552 8.11 -18.80 -28.72
CA LYS A 552 6.85 -18.93 -27.98
C LYS A 552 5.96 -17.68 -28.13
N SER A 553 6.50 -16.55 -28.59
CA SER A 553 5.78 -15.26 -28.69
C SER A 553 4.47 -15.34 -29.49
N GLN A 554 4.43 -16.07 -30.61
CA GLN A 554 3.20 -16.27 -31.40
C GLN A 554 2.13 -16.99 -30.58
N LYS A 555 2.49 -18.09 -29.92
CA LYS A 555 1.55 -18.90 -29.13
C LYS A 555 1.01 -18.11 -27.93
N VAL A 556 1.86 -17.35 -27.25
CA VAL A 556 1.45 -16.43 -26.18
C VAL A 556 0.42 -15.42 -26.70
N TYR A 557 0.73 -14.77 -27.82
CA TYR A 557 -0.17 -13.78 -28.43
C TYR A 557 -1.52 -14.40 -28.81
N ASP A 558 -1.51 -15.55 -29.47
CA ASP A 558 -2.72 -16.25 -29.91
C ASP A 558 -3.61 -16.68 -28.73
N THR A 559 -3.01 -17.14 -27.63
CA THR A 559 -3.76 -17.44 -26.40
C THR A 559 -4.46 -16.19 -25.84
N LEU A 560 -3.77 -15.05 -25.78
CA LEU A 560 -4.33 -13.80 -25.25
C LEU A 560 -5.47 -13.22 -26.08
N LEU A 561 -5.56 -13.54 -27.38
CA LEU A 561 -6.68 -13.10 -28.23
C LEU A 561 -8.03 -13.71 -27.82
N SER A 562 -8.02 -14.78 -27.03
CA SER A 562 -9.24 -15.41 -26.50
C SER A 562 -9.84 -14.66 -25.31
N GLN A 563 -9.17 -13.62 -24.79
CA GLN A 563 -9.70 -12.79 -23.72
C GLN A 563 -10.82 -11.88 -24.21
N GLU A 564 -11.83 -11.70 -23.36
CA GLU A 564 -13.00 -10.89 -23.64
C GLU A 564 -12.91 -9.52 -22.95
N VAL A 565 -13.83 -8.60 -23.26
CA VAL A 565 -14.00 -7.36 -22.48
C VAL A 565 -14.29 -7.74 -21.03
N LEU A 566 -13.58 -7.12 -20.09
CA LEU A 566 -13.69 -7.47 -18.67
C LEU A 566 -15.08 -7.11 -18.13
N SER A 567 -15.68 -8.04 -17.41
CA SER A 567 -16.90 -7.88 -16.63
C SER A 567 -16.76 -8.59 -15.29
N GLU A 568 -17.68 -8.32 -14.37
CA GLU A 568 -17.75 -8.97 -13.05
C GLU A 568 -17.84 -10.50 -13.16
N THR A 569 -18.55 -10.99 -14.19
CA THR A 569 -18.83 -12.42 -14.37
C THR A 569 -17.71 -13.18 -15.07
N ASN A 570 -16.75 -12.50 -15.71
CA ASN A 570 -15.71 -13.14 -16.53
C ASN A 570 -14.27 -12.89 -16.04
N ILE A 571 -14.09 -12.34 -14.84
CA ILE A 571 -12.76 -12.12 -14.23
C ILE A 571 -11.97 -13.43 -14.18
N ALA A 572 -12.59 -14.49 -13.65
CA ALA A 572 -11.93 -15.78 -13.47
C ALA A 572 -11.51 -16.43 -14.79
N SER A 573 -12.34 -16.34 -15.84
CA SER A 573 -12.00 -16.88 -17.17
C SER A 573 -10.89 -16.06 -17.83
N ASN A 574 -10.96 -14.73 -17.76
CA ASN A 574 -9.90 -13.85 -18.28
C ASN A 574 -8.56 -14.07 -17.57
N LEU A 575 -8.55 -14.22 -16.25
CA LEU A 575 -7.35 -14.54 -15.47
C LEU A 575 -6.79 -15.93 -15.81
N LYS A 576 -7.66 -16.92 -16.03
CA LYS A 576 -7.22 -18.25 -16.47
C LYS A 576 -6.48 -18.19 -17.80
N ILE A 577 -6.99 -17.42 -18.77
CA ILE A 577 -6.34 -17.21 -20.07
C ILE A 577 -5.02 -16.45 -19.91
N SER A 578 -4.99 -15.42 -19.05
CA SER A 578 -3.76 -14.69 -18.71
C SER A 578 -2.68 -15.63 -18.15
N ASN A 579 -3.07 -16.52 -17.24
CA ASN A 579 -2.16 -17.48 -16.61
C ASN A 579 -1.67 -18.53 -17.61
N GLU A 580 -2.54 -19.06 -18.47
CA GLU A 580 -2.14 -19.99 -19.54
C GLU A 580 -1.10 -19.36 -20.47
N ALA A 581 -1.33 -18.12 -20.92
CA ALA A 581 -0.37 -17.40 -21.75
C ALA A 581 0.95 -17.14 -21.02
N TRP A 582 0.89 -16.84 -19.71
CA TRP A 582 2.07 -16.58 -18.89
C TRP A 582 2.92 -17.84 -18.66
N GLU A 583 2.28 -19.00 -18.49
CA GLU A 583 2.93 -20.32 -18.40
C GLU A 583 3.54 -20.76 -19.74
N ILE A 584 2.86 -20.49 -20.86
CA ILE A 584 3.44 -20.73 -22.19
C ILE A 584 4.76 -19.97 -22.36
N GLY A 585 4.90 -18.80 -21.73
CA GLY A 585 6.08 -17.95 -21.83
C GLY A 585 7.33 -18.47 -21.11
N VAL A 586 7.23 -19.52 -20.29
CA VAL A 586 8.37 -20.08 -19.52
C VAL A 586 9.45 -20.65 -20.45
N GLU A 587 10.73 -20.37 -20.19
CA GLU A 587 11.84 -21.09 -20.82
C GLU A 587 12.06 -22.42 -20.07
N GLU A 588 12.11 -23.52 -20.82
CA GLU A 588 12.36 -24.84 -20.22
C GLU A 588 13.83 -24.90 -19.77
N LYS A 589 14.07 -24.85 -18.46
CA LYS A 589 15.41 -25.09 -17.91
C LYS A 589 15.76 -26.57 -18.08
N ASN A 590 16.98 -26.88 -18.51
CA ASN A 590 17.50 -28.25 -18.50
C ASN A 590 17.42 -28.81 -17.08
N SER A 591 16.83 -29.99 -16.93
CA SER A 591 16.38 -30.63 -15.69
C SER A 591 17.51 -31.10 -14.74
N GLN A 592 18.65 -30.41 -14.68
CA GLN A 592 19.80 -30.80 -13.85
C GLN A 592 20.10 -29.88 -12.67
N GLU A 593 19.36 -28.79 -12.48
CA GLU A 593 19.55 -27.91 -11.32
C GLU A 593 18.20 -27.57 -10.70
N GLN A 594 17.70 -28.42 -9.81
CA GLN A 594 16.79 -28.07 -8.71
C GLN A 594 16.49 -29.31 -7.85
N GLU A 595 17.48 -29.75 -7.08
CA GLU A 595 17.22 -30.44 -5.82
C GLU A 595 18.23 -29.91 -4.79
N SER A 596 17.78 -28.98 -3.95
CA SER A 596 18.41 -28.73 -2.66
C SER A 596 17.30 -28.45 -1.65
N GLN A 597 16.74 -29.55 -1.14
CA GLN A 597 15.86 -29.55 0.01
C GLN A 597 16.74 -29.40 1.26
N TYR A 598 16.90 -28.17 1.76
CA TYR A 598 17.36 -27.94 3.12
C TYR A 598 16.12 -27.57 3.94
N GLY A 599 15.56 -28.55 4.65
CA GLY A 599 14.58 -28.29 5.70
C GLY A 599 15.28 -27.56 6.84
N ASN A 600 14.96 -26.28 7.04
CA ASN A 600 15.35 -25.58 8.24
C ASN A 600 14.27 -25.73 9.29
N PHE A 601 14.73 -26.08 10.47
CA PHE A 601 13.96 -26.35 11.65
C PHE A 601 13.98 -25.11 12.55
N VAL A 602 12.81 -24.66 12.98
CA VAL A 602 12.63 -23.57 13.94
C VAL A 602 11.96 -24.16 15.18
N LEU A 603 12.45 -23.81 16.36
CA LEU A 603 11.88 -24.24 17.63
C LEU A 603 10.71 -23.32 18.00
N ASP A 604 9.55 -23.90 18.31
CA ASP A 604 8.43 -23.15 18.87
C ASP A 604 8.59 -22.89 20.39
N GLN A 605 7.58 -22.28 21.00
CA GLN A 605 7.59 -21.93 22.44
C GLN A 605 7.64 -23.14 23.37
N ASP A 606 7.28 -24.33 22.89
CA ASP A 606 7.32 -25.60 23.62
C ASP A 606 8.60 -26.40 23.33
N GLY A 607 9.48 -25.87 22.46
CA GLY A 607 10.73 -26.51 22.05
C GLY A 607 10.54 -27.56 20.96
N ASP A 608 9.39 -27.58 20.28
CA ASP A 608 9.11 -28.49 19.18
C ASP A 608 9.71 -27.95 17.88
N GLU A 609 10.39 -28.86 17.17
CA GLU A 609 11.11 -28.59 15.94
C GLU A 609 10.13 -28.65 14.75
N TYR A 610 9.76 -27.50 14.17
CA TYR A 610 8.92 -27.45 12.97
C TYR A 610 9.68 -26.91 11.77
N GLN A 611 9.46 -27.52 10.61
CA GLN A 611 9.98 -27.04 9.34
C GLN A 611 9.14 -25.85 8.89
N GLU A 612 9.75 -24.66 8.86
CA GLU A 612 9.06 -23.46 8.39
C GLU A 612 8.83 -23.56 6.87
N ASP A 613 7.56 -23.57 6.46
CA ASP A 613 7.16 -23.60 5.06
C ASP A 613 7.20 -22.17 4.49
N ASP A 614 8.37 -21.77 3.99
CA ASP A 614 8.60 -20.47 3.36
C ASP A 614 7.75 -20.23 2.10
N SER A 615 6.99 -21.23 1.61
CA SER A 615 6.00 -21.07 0.55
C SER A 615 4.65 -20.52 1.03
N ARG A 616 4.47 -20.34 2.36
CA ARG A 616 3.22 -19.89 2.97
C ARG A 616 3.39 -18.58 3.72
N VAL A 617 2.26 -17.89 3.89
CA VAL A 617 2.19 -16.73 4.79
C VAL A 617 2.41 -17.20 6.22
N PHE A 618 3.17 -16.43 6.98
CA PHE A 618 3.52 -16.75 8.36
C PHE A 618 2.29 -17.13 9.22
N LYS A 619 2.35 -18.30 9.86
CA LYS A 619 1.26 -18.88 10.67
C LYS A 619 -0.11 -18.92 9.96
N SER A 620 -0.12 -19.13 8.63
CA SER A 620 -1.34 -19.33 7.87
C SER A 620 -1.21 -20.54 6.93
N LYS A 621 -2.36 -21.04 6.48
CA LYS A 621 -2.47 -22.10 5.47
C LYS A 621 -2.47 -21.54 4.04
N VAL A 622 -2.43 -20.24 3.85
CA VAL A 622 -2.45 -19.63 2.52
C VAL A 622 -1.04 -19.65 1.91
N LYS A 623 -0.94 -20.11 0.66
CA LYS A 623 0.33 -20.06 -0.09
C LYS A 623 0.63 -18.63 -0.54
N LEU A 624 1.91 -18.30 -0.65
CA LEU A 624 2.33 -16.99 -1.15
C LEU A 624 1.96 -16.77 -2.61
N SER A 625 1.98 -17.84 -3.41
CA SER A 625 1.52 -17.79 -4.80
C SER A 625 0.03 -17.46 -4.88
N GLU A 626 -0.77 -18.04 -3.98
CA GLU A 626 -2.22 -17.83 -3.88
C GLU A 626 -2.53 -16.43 -3.39
N LEU A 627 -1.85 -15.95 -2.35
CA LEU A 627 -1.99 -14.56 -1.90
C LEU A 627 -1.61 -13.55 -2.99
N SER A 628 -0.60 -13.85 -3.80
CA SER A 628 -0.20 -13.00 -4.93
C SER A 628 -1.26 -12.98 -6.03
N ASP A 629 -1.89 -14.12 -6.31
CA ASP A 629 -3.02 -14.23 -7.24
C ASP A 629 -4.24 -13.44 -6.73
N ASP A 630 -4.54 -13.53 -5.43
CA ASP A 630 -5.60 -12.75 -4.79
C ASP A 630 -5.29 -11.25 -4.83
N ALA A 631 -4.05 -10.83 -4.58
CA ALA A 631 -3.64 -9.43 -4.67
C ALA A 631 -3.82 -8.87 -6.09
N LEU A 632 -3.48 -9.65 -7.13
CA LEU A 632 -3.75 -9.28 -8.52
C LEU A 632 -5.26 -9.20 -8.79
N LYS A 633 -6.04 -10.18 -8.34
CA LYS A 633 -7.49 -10.23 -8.54
C LYS A 633 -8.16 -9.02 -7.90
N SER A 634 -7.80 -8.70 -6.65
CA SER A 634 -8.26 -7.52 -5.92
C SER A 634 -7.83 -6.22 -6.62
N TRP A 635 -6.61 -6.15 -7.17
CA TRP A 635 -6.18 -5.01 -7.97
C TRP A 635 -7.02 -4.83 -9.23
N ILE A 636 -7.32 -5.90 -9.98
CA ILE A 636 -8.18 -5.84 -11.17
C ILE A 636 -9.58 -5.35 -10.80
N ALA A 637 -10.14 -5.89 -9.72
CA ALA A 637 -11.45 -5.51 -9.22
C ALA A 637 -11.48 -4.00 -8.88
N ALA A 638 -10.54 -3.54 -8.06
CA ALA A 638 -10.49 -2.16 -7.63
C ALA A 638 -10.20 -1.17 -8.77
N PHE A 639 -9.22 -1.45 -9.64
CA PHE A 639 -8.67 -0.46 -10.57
C PHE A 639 -9.16 -0.59 -12.02
N LEU A 640 -9.60 -1.79 -12.45
CA LEU A 640 -10.13 -1.99 -13.81
C LEU A 640 -11.66 -2.07 -13.84
N LEU A 641 -12.27 -2.68 -12.83
CA LEU A 641 -13.73 -2.77 -12.68
C LEU A 641 -14.33 -1.60 -11.91
N GLY A 642 -13.57 -0.97 -11.02
CA GLY A 642 -14.11 0.03 -10.09
C GLY A 642 -14.94 -0.61 -8.97
N GLN A 643 -14.72 -1.90 -8.68
CA GLN A 643 -15.39 -2.67 -7.64
C GLN A 643 -14.35 -3.25 -6.69
N PRO A 644 -14.14 -2.65 -5.51
CA PRO A 644 -13.07 -3.09 -4.62
C PRO A 644 -13.37 -4.41 -3.90
N SER A 645 -14.65 -4.79 -3.80
CA SER A 645 -15.10 -6.11 -3.32
C SER A 645 -15.77 -6.88 -4.45
N LEU A 646 -15.37 -8.14 -4.64
CA LEU A 646 -16.06 -9.08 -5.51
C LEU A 646 -16.95 -9.97 -4.63
N GLU A 647 -18.26 -9.99 -4.88
CA GLU A 647 -19.21 -10.92 -4.23
C GLU A 647 -19.04 -12.37 -4.67
#